data_AF-A0A1G1W679-F1
#
_entry.id   AF-A0A1G1W679-F1
#
_cell.length_a   1.000
_cell.length_b   1.000
_cell.length_c   1.000
_cell.angle_alpha   90.00
_cell.angle_beta   90.00
_cell.angle_gamma   90.00
#
_symmetry.space_group_name_H-M   'P 1'
#
loop_
_entity.id
_entity.type
_entity.pdbx_description
1 polymer ?
#
loop_
_entity_poly.entity_id
_entity_poly.type
_entity_poly.pdbx_seq_one_letter_code
_entity_poly.pdbx_strand_id
1 'polypeptide(L)'
;MKDQPRSNKKKRIDTSSEFFYSETLHKYIPLDFLKVDERIVVAANKLHLKLDWDDEGRICNISFIDAKRLIDVLGSHLLTPAEYWQVYEEIRKSGNNQMLSLLQSNTATEWLDAVFERNANGVVYMTGHPKIKYSSGKAEFVGDRRKIIQPVATPGWFNPTNNIDKQTGMPLRVETRREKGSPSWSETTWKYWSTFKVGYFVAGIRGYVTSSGTPSLDMGIPVENTQRFLMIRECRDKLVIPELPPQLLAKAKRLIEAYIKTTVGTPGIKNPKEHEKFYGMKETVFKFLTKCRNGLFTSRGKEAREIQEKLIDMLGILKIEALRKKDNDTIKALERITPNLFPRPSKFGFYHSLVDFLEKSRERLKKAISENKPIVFVMGHKNPDTDTVISSLFEAYRNFSLDQTTCFVPLVQASRIPDEIKRLLGQRISNGFLLSTEKIYQQALALGQARWIMVDHSRSEQQKFTISIVDHHILSTTAARQAIPKTWEMIGSCSAQITQKIFGVGIVPDQEMARLLQGAALMDTENRGPKKMTYKDELIMDALRAISGIQDENRFYQDLMSSLLNTDDPTRLFERDYKEDWGIFGFAVAKVKNVFDTRGDELKPELLIKIVSEAERNNKQKNFCLTIVKVVDYEDDNERVNRERVYLVFNDYAPEKFRAVTFECLERIIRHEFGERVKIRRLNNAVEFWGVGDQLSRKVTAPTFEPIVSAFNEYYYSPAIGVHVKRDFLRVDEEITSFAKELGIKLYTDKEGRVCNITFNEAKCLLDSLGFTMLSLPEYWRVLSEVTKVNDVQMNQHLRSRGFVEFLDTVILDHQFSLNHPHITGSGENITYKGKINKVEIPVALPALIYPNEIDQKTGLPTKTYEAQESYADVKAWRYWSPDAPVCIPTRGYIFLIDKPALDLKIHPNDALPNLGIRVAAKKLIYPNIEFQETKKGLEIKIVRPRTAV
;
A
#
# COMPACT_ATOMS: atom_id res chain seq x y z
N MET A 1 54.70 38.05 -22.32
CA MET A 1 53.72 38.05 -21.21
C MET A 1 52.33 38.09 -21.84
N LYS A 2 51.64 36.95 -21.89
CA LYS A 2 50.26 36.83 -22.36
C LYS A 2 49.49 36.05 -21.29
N ASP A 3 48.56 36.74 -20.65
CA ASP A 3 47.66 36.18 -19.65
C ASP A 3 46.57 35.33 -20.32
N GLN A 4 46.42 34.09 -19.84
CA GLN A 4 45.28 33.22 -20.13
C GLN A 4 44.16 33.45 -19.10
N PRO A 5 42.89 33.54 -19.52
CA PRO A 5 41.77 33.71 -18.59
C PRO A 5 41.39 32.38 -17.92
N ARG A 6 41.31 32.40 -16.59
CA ARG A 6 40.82 31.30 -15.74
C ARG A 6 39.37 30.94 -16.08
N SER A 7 39.13 29.72 -16.56
CA SER A 7 37.79 29.16 -16.73
C SER A 7 37.22 28.69 -15.38
N ASN A 8 36.35 29.49 -14.78
CA ASN A 8 35.50 29.07 -13.67
C ASN A 8 34.28 28.29 -14.22
N LYS A 9 34.48 27.02 -14.60
CA LYS A 9 33.36 26.09 -14.85
C LYS A 9 32.86 25.59 -13.50
N LYS A 10 31.80 26.19 -12.96
CA LYS A 10 30.90 25.48 -12.04
C LYS A 10 30.37 24.25 -12.79
N LYS A 11 30.94 23.08 -12.49
CA LYS A 11 30.47 21.79 -12.99
C LYS A 11 29.01 21.63 -12.56
N ARG A 12 28.10 21.69 -13.54
CA ARG A 12 26.68 21.41 -13.35
C ARG A 12 26.57 19.90 -13.10
N ILE A 13 26.21 19.52 -11.88
CA ILE A 13 25.75 18.15 -11.59
C ILE A 13 24.44 17.99 -12.37
N ASP A 14 24.47 17.18 -13.43
CA ASP A 14 23.29 16.87 -14.24
C ASP A 14 22.42 15.88 -13.45
N THR A 15 21.60 16.43 -12.55
CA THR A 15 20.54 15.71 -11.84
C THR A 15 19.28 15.82 -12.68
N SER A 16 19.04 14.83 -13.53
CA SER A 16 17.64 14.54 -13.86
C SER A 16 16.93 14.17 -12.55
N SER A 17 15.63 14.42 -12.42
CA SER A 17 14.86 14.07 -11.22
C SER A 17 14.88 12.58 -10.85
N GLU A 18 15.45 11.72 -11.70
CA GLU A 18 15.44 10.26 -11.57
C GLU A 18 16.85 9.63 -11.43
N PHE A 19 17.94 10.37 -11.72
CA PHE A 19 19.30 9.82 -11.70
C PHE A 19 20.32 10.76 -11.06
N PHE A 20 21.27 10.18 -10.33
CA PHE A 20 22.51 10.80 -9.89
C PHE A 20 23.65 10.39 -10.83
N TYR A 21 24.38 11.36 -11.41
CA TYR A 21 25.57 11.05 -12.19
C TYR A 21 26.80 11.02 -11.30
N SER A 22 27.48 9.86 -11.21
CA SER A 22 28.77 9.75 -10.52
C SER A 22 29.89 10.17 -11.47
N GLU A 23 30.60 11.25 -11.12
CA GLU A 23 31.79 11.69 -11.84
C GLU A 23 32.93 10.69 -11.71
N THR A 24 33.00 9.97 -10.58
CA THR A 24 34.07 9.00 -10.29
C THR A 24 33.94 7.75 -11.16
N LEU A 25 32.71 7.24 -11.31
CA LEU A 25 32.45 6.01 -12.08
C LEU A 25 32.07 6.28 -13.53
N HIS A 26 31.79 7.53 -13.89
CA HIS A 26 31.18 7.92 -15.16
C HIS A 26 29.87 7.19 -15.47
N LYS A 27 29.03 6.95 -14.45
CA LYS A 27 27.77 6.21 -14.53
C LYS A 27 26.60 7.00 -13.97
N TYR A 28 25.42 6.77 -14.53
CA TYR A 28 24.14 7.22 -14.01
C TYR A 28 23.58 6.18 -13.04
N ILE A 29 23.39 6.60 -11.79
CA ILE A 29 22.86 5.80 -10.69
C ILE A 29 21.39 6.19 -10.51
N PRO A 30 20.43 5.27 -10.73
CA PRO A 30 19.01 5.61 -10.56
C PRO A 30 18.70 5.84 -9.08
N LEU A 31 17.77 6.77 -8.82
CA LEU A 31 17.23 6.99 -7.48
C LEU A 31 16.47 5.75 -6.98
N ASP A 32 15.64 5.17 -7.83
CA ASP A 32 14.80 4.01 -7.51
C ASP A 32 15.41 2.68 -8.00
N PHE A 33 14.87 1.57 -7.50
CA PHE A 33 15.22 0.23 -7.97
C PHE A 33 14.61 -0.03 -9.34
N LEU A 34 15.14 -1.04 -10.03
CA LEU A 34 14.66 -1.48 -11.33
C LEU A 34 13.19 -1.88 -11.24
N LYS A 35 12.31 -1.13 -11.91
CA LYS A 35 10.86 -1.40 -11.96
C LYS A 35 10.50 -2.10 -13.25
N VAL A 36 9.54 -3.03 -13.18
CA VAL A 36 9.02 -3.76 -14.33
C VAL A 36 8.58 -2.81 -15.45
N ASP A 37 9.13 -3.02 -16.63
CA ASP A 37 8.78 -2.32 -17.86
C ASP A 37 8.93 -3.29 -19.06
N GLU A 38 8.58 -2.82 -20.26
CA GLU A 38 8.64 -3.66 -21.47
C GLU A 38 10.06 -4.17 -21.80
N ARG A 39 11.11 -3.37 -21.54
CA ARG A 39 12.50 -3.79 -21.80
C ARG A 39 12.84 -5.00 -20.94
N ILE A 40 12.43 -4.96 -19.68
CA ILE A 40 12.65 -6.04 -18.71
C ILE A 40 11.82 -7.27 -19.09
N VAL A 41 10.55 -7.10 -19.46
CA VAL A 41 9.70 -8.21 -19.89
C VAL A 41 10.28 -8.91 -21.13
N VAL A 42 10.75 -8.14 -22.12
CA VAL A 42 11.41 -8.68 -23.32
C VAL A 42 12.71 -9.39 -22.96
N ALA A 43 13.56 -8.79 -22.12
CA ALA A 43 14.82 -9.38 -21.68
C ALA A 43 14.59 -10.68 -20.89
N ALA A 44 13.61 -10.70 -19.99
CA ALA A 44 13.26 -11.88 -19.21
C ALA A 44 12.69 -13.00 -20.08
N ASN A 45 11.82 -12.69 -21.04
CA ASN A 45 11.30 -13.67 -21.99
C ASN A 45 12.43 -14.30 -22.81
N LYS A 46 13.38 -13.49 -23.29
CA LYS A 46 14.58 -13.97 -24.01
C LYS A 46 15.45 -14.89 -23.16
N LEU A 47 15.51 -14.65 -21.84
CA LEU A 47 16.29 -15.43 -20.89
C LEU A 47 15.51 -16.60 -20.25
N HIS A 48 14.22 -16.74 -20.58
CA HIS A 48 13.28 -17.64 -19.92
C HIS A 48 13.22 -17.46 -18.39
N LEU A 49 13.31 -16.21 -17.92
CA LEU A 49 13.22 -15.87 -16.49
C LEU A 49 11.77 -15.69 -16.05
N LYS A 50 11.43 -16.26 -14.89
CA LYS A 50 10.19 -15.92 -14.17
C LYS A 50 10.43 -14.64 -13.36
N LEU A 51 9.82 -13.54 -13.79
CA LEU A 51 9.90 -12.28 -13.06
C LEU A 51 8.90 -12.21 -11.93
N ASP A 52 9.29 -11.52 -10.86
CA ASP A 52 8.42 -11.11 -9.77
C ASP A 52 8.73 -9.66 -9.38
N TRP A 53 7.73 -8.97 -8.82
CA TRP A 53 7.89 -7.57 -8.40
C TRP A 53 6.96 -7.21 -7.23
N ASP A 54 7.18 -6.07 -6.58
CA ASP A 54 6.33 -5.61 -5.47
C ASP A 54 5.20 -4.66 -5.93
N ASP A 55 4.45 -4.12 -4.97
CA ASP A 55 3.32 -3.22 -5.24
C ASP A 55 3.74 -1.88 -5.86
N GLU A 56 5.01 -1.48 -5.76
CA GLU A 56 5.56 -0.29 -6.44
C GLU A 56 6.15 -0.64 -7.82
N GLY A 57 6.13 -1.92 -8.20
CA GLY A 57 6.62 -2.44 -9.48
C GLY A 57 8.10 -2.82 -9.47
N ARG A 58 8.79 -2.80 -8.32
CA ARG A 58 10.24 -3.06 -8.24
C ARG A 58 10.53 -4.55 -8.38
N ILE A 59 11.45 -4.93 -9.27
CA ILE A 59 11.83 -6.33 -9.51
C ILE A 59 12.44 -6.92 -8.23
N CYS A 60 11.89 -8.05 -7.79
CA CYS A 60 12.28 -8.73 -6.55
C CYS A 60 12.24 -10.26 -6.71
N ASN A 61 12.52 -11.02 -5.64
CA ASN A 61 12.57 -12.50 -5.66
C ASN A 61 13.45 -13.05 -6.80
N ILE A 62 14.56 -12.36 -7.07
CA ILE A 62 15.49 -12.70 -8.16
C ILE A 62 16.86 -13.08 -7.58
N SER A 63 17.43 -14.16 -8.10
CA SER A 63 18.75 -14.66 -7.68
C SER A 63 19.83 -13.69 -8.15
N PHE A 64 21.01 -13.71 -7.54
CA PHE A 64 22.14 -12.91 -8.03
C PHE A 64 22.45 -13.26 -9.50
N ILE A 65 22.38 -14.56 -9.80
CA ILE A 65 22.69 -15.08 -11.12
C ILE A 65 21.70 -14.57 -12.17
N ASP A 66 20.40 -14.65 -11.90
CA ASP A 66 19.38 -14.18 -12.85
C ASP A 66 19.37 -12.65 -12.95
N ALA A 67 19.64 -11.95 -11.85
CA ALA A 67 19.82 -10.50 -11.85
C ALA A 67 20.97 -10.09 -12.77
N LYS A 68 22.12 -10.78 -12.71
CA LYS A 68 23.26 -10.53 -13.61
C LYS A 68 22.93 -10.80 -15.06
N ARG A 69 22.29 -11.93 -15.38
CA ARG A 69 21.87 -12.25 -16.75
C ARG A 69 20.93 -11.18 -17.31
N LEU A 70 19.97 -10.74 -16.50
CA LEU A 70 19.02 -9.70 -16.88
C LEU A 70 19.74 -8.38 -17.17
N ILE A 71 20.64 -7.96 -16.28
CA ILE A 71 21.43 -6.73 -16.42
C ILE A 71 22.36 -6.76 -17.64
N ASP A 72 22.99 -7.91 -17.91
CA ASP A 72 23.85 -8.10 -19.08
C ASP A 72 23.07 -7.96 -20.39
N VAL A 73 21.85 -8.53 -20.46
CA VAL A 73 20.97 -8.38 -21.64
C VAL A 73 20.48 -6.94 -21.81
N LEU A 74 20.27 -6.22 -20.70
CA LEU A 74 19.91 -4.80 -20.72
C LEU A 74 21.09 -3.88 -21.06
N GLY A 75 22.32 -4.41 -21.13
CA GLY A 75 23.53 -3.60 -21.37
C GLY A 75 23.81 -2.59 -20.24
N SER A 76 23.43 -2.94 -19.02
CA SER A 76 23.56 -2.09 -17.83
C SER A 76 24.52 -2.71 -16.81
N HIS A 77 24.67 -2.10 -15.64
CA HIS A 77 25.64 -2.51 -14.62
C HIS A 77 25.02 -2.56 -13.22
N LEU A 78 25.56 -3.44 -12.37
CA LEU A 78 25.38 -3.39 -10.92
C LEU A 78 26.66 -2.78 -10.32
N LEU A 79 26.56 -2.16 -9.14
CA LEU A 79 27.73 -1.68 -8.42
C LEU A 79 28.38 -2.81 -7.63
N THR A 80 29.70 -2.94 -7.69
CA THR A 80 30.47 -3.69 -6.69
C THR A 80 30.41 -3.01 -5.33
N PRO A 81 30.76 -3.69 -4.22
CA PRO A 81 30.88 -3.02 -2.92
C PRO A 81 31.82 -1.82 -2.93
N ALA A 82 32.95 -1.88 -3.65
CA ALA A 82 33.88 -0.77 -3.76
C ALA A 82 33.27 0.44 -4.47
N GLU A 83 32.62 0.21 -5.61
CA GLU A 83 31.92 1.25 -6.37
C GLU A 83 30.73 1.85 -5.59
N TYR A 84 29.98 1.02 -4.87
CA TYR A 84 28.89 1.46 -4.01
C TYR A 84 29.39 2.50 -2.99
N TRP A 85 30.50 2.24 -2.31
CA TRP A 85 31.08 3.17 -1.35
C TRP A 85 31.64 4.44 -1.99
N GLN A 86 32.19 4.36 -3.21
CA GLN A 86 32.61 5.54 -3.96
C GLN A 86 31.42 6.46 -4.26
N VAL A 87 30.32 5.89 -4.75
CA VAL A 87 29.07 6.62 -5.02
C VAL A 87 28.49 7.20 -3.72
N TYR A 88 28.45 6.41 -2.66
CA TYR A 88 27.98 6.83 -1.34
C TYR A 88 28.75 8.05 -0.82
N GLU A 89 30.08 8.04 -0.88
CA GLU A 89 30.92 9.16 -0.47
C GLU A 89 30.76 10.40 -1.37
N GLU A 90 30.61 10.20 -2.68
CA GLU A 90 30.35 11.28 -3.63
C GLU A 90 29.03 12.00 -3.30
N ILE A 91 27.96 11.23 -3.06
CA ILE A 91 26.64 11.73 -2.66
C ILE A 91 26.71 12.45 -1.32
N ARG A 92 27.36 11.84 -0.32
CA ARG A 92 27.53 12.42 1.01
C ARG A 92 28.24 13.79 0.94
N LYS A 93 29.29 13.91 0.12
CA LYS A 93 30.01 15.17 -0.10
C LYS A 93 29.19 16.21 -0.85
N SER A 94 28.32 15.77 -1.77
CA SER A 94 27.43 16.65 -2.52
C SER A 94 26.25 17.21 -1.69
N GLY A 95 25.95 16.62 -0.52
CA GLY A 95 24.80 16.99 0.31
C GLY A 95 23.45 16.54 -0.25
N ASN A 96 23.43 15.58 -1.19
CA ASN A 96 22.20 15.04 -1.75
C ASN A 96 21.55 14.04 -0.78
N ASN A 97 20.85 14.58 0.22
CA ASN A 97 20.20 13.81 1.29
C ASN A 97 19.13 12.83 0.76
N GLN A 98 18.46 13.17 -0.34
CA GLN A 98 17.47 12.29 -0.96
C GLN A 98 18.13 11.00 -1.45
N MET A 99 19.20 11.10 -2.25
CA MET A 99 19.90 9.93 -2.75
C MET A 99 20.59 9.14 -1.63
N LEU A 100 21.13 9.84 -0.62
CA LEU A 100 21.74 9.19 0.54
C LEU A 100 20.74 8.30 1.29
N SER A 101 19.52 8.80 1.51
CA SER A 101 18.44 8.02 2.16
C SER A 101 18.03 6.79 1.35
N LEU A 102 18.13 6.85 0.01
CA LEU A 102 17.80 5.75 -0.89
C LEU A 102 18.89 4.69 -0.95
N LEU A 103 20.16 5.10 -0.86
CA LEU A 103 21.28 4.18 -0.69
C LEU A 103 21.20 3.47 0.68
N GLN A 104 20.72 4.16 1.71
CA GLN A 104 20.47 3.60 3.05
C GLN A 104 19.05 3.03 3.22
N SER A 105 18.35 2.74 2.11
CA SER A 105 16.92 2.41 2.13
C SER A 105 16.57 1.28 3.11
N ASN A 106 15.52 1.53 3.91
CA ASN A 106 14.87 0.55 4.76
C ASN A 106 13.63 -0.08 4.12
N THR A 107 13.40 0.16 2.82
CA THR A 107 12.24 -0.35 2.06
C THR A 107 12.62 -1.36 1.00
N ALA A 108 13.92 -1.55 0.72
CA ALA A 108 14.45 -2.55 -0.21
C ALA A 108 15.92 -2.84 0.08
N THR A 109 16.42 -4.01 -0.34
CA THR A 109 17.85 -4.37 -0.37
C THR A 109 18.31 -4.52 -1.82
N GLU A 110 19.61 -4.50 -2.11
CA GLU A 110 20.13 -4.69 -3.47
C GLU A 110 21.34 -5.62 -3.54
N TRP A 111 21.39 -6.37 -4.64
CA TRP A 111 22.59 -7.11 -5.03
C TRP A 111 23.73 -6.15 -5.42
N LEU A 112 24.93 -6.48 -4.97
CA LEU A 112 26.18 -5.86 -5.38
C LEU A 112 26.97 -6.83 -6.27
N ASP A 113 27.69 -6.29 -7.26
CA ASP A 113 28.31 -7.05 -8.36
C ASP A 113 29.61 -7.77 -7.97
N ALA A 114 29.60 -8.51 -6.86
CA ALA A 114 30.76 -9.25 -6.39
C ALA A 114 30.33 -10.59 -5.79
N VAL A 115 31.06 -11.63 -6.18
CA VAL A 115 30.92 -12.99 -5.62
C VAL A 115 32.10 -13.28 -4.72
N PHE A 116 31.80 -13.90 -3.58
CA PHE A 116 32.77 -14.30 -2.57
C PHE A 116 32.73 -15.81 -2.35
N GLU A 117 33.90 -16.37 -2.06
CA GLU A 117 34.08 -17.80 -1.80
C GLU A 117 35.04 -17.97 -0.62
N ARG A 118 34.66 -18.76 0.38
CA ARG A 118 35.56 -19.18 1.46
C ARG A 118 35.99 -20.62 1.25
N ASN A 119 37.30 -20.85 1.15
CA ASN A 119 37.84 -22.20 1.03
C ASN A 119 37.97 -22.91 2.39
N ALA A 120 38.34 -24.19 2.37
CA ALA A 120 38.49 -25.02 3.58
C ALA A 120 39.55 -24.48 4.56
N ASN A 121 40.54 -23.72 4.08
CA ASN A 121 41.57 -23.09 4.91
C ASN A 121 41.11 -21.73 5.48
N GLY A 122 39.85 -21.37 5.29
CA GLY A 122 39.27 -20.11 5.78
C GLY A 122 39.66 -18.88 4.96
N VAL A 123 40.37 -19.04 3.84
CA VAL A 123 40.77 -17.93 2.95
C VAL A 123 39.57 -17.51 2.11
N VAL A 124 39.32 -16.20 2.06
CA VAL A 124 38.25 -15.60 1.27
C VAL A 124 38.79 -15.07 -0.06
N TYR A 125 38.12 -15.43 -1.14
CA TYR A 125 38.34 -14.90 -2.48
C TYR A 125 37.17 -14.05 -2.90
N MET A 126 37.44 -13.02 -3.69
CA MET A 126 36.45 -12.15 -4.30
C MET A 126 36.67 -12.10 -5.81
N THR A 127 35.57 -12.15 -6.55
CA THR A 127 35.53 -11.88 -7.99
C THR A 127 34.53 -10.74 -8.21
N GLY A 128 35.04 -9.55 -8.55
CA GLY A 128 34.23 -8.39 -8.91
C GLY A 128 33.82 -8.41 -10.38
N HIS A 129 32.61 -7.92 -10.69
CA HIS A 129 32.00 -7.97 -12.03
C HIS A 129 32.14 -9.34 -12.72
N PRO A 130 31.78 -10.46 -12.06
CA PRO A 130 31.94 -11.77 -12.65
C PRO A 130 31.05 -11.91 -13.90
N LYS A 131 31.61 -12.52 -14.95
CA LYS A 131 30.81 -13.08 -16.05
C LYS A 131 30.30 -14.44 -15.64
N ILE A 132 29.02 -14.69 -15.87
CA ILE A 132 28.40 -15.97 -15.53
C ILE A 132 28.42 -16.88 -16.75
N LYS A 133 29.00 -18.08 -16.61
CA LYS A 133 28.87 -19.17 -17.57
C LYS A 133 28.08 -20.31 -16.94
N TYR A 134 27.26 -20.98 -17.74
CA TYR A 134 26.55 -22.17 -17.31
C TYR A 134 27.16 -23.40 -17.95
N SER A 135 27.58 -24.35 -17.12
CA SER A 135 28.10 -25.66 -17.53
C SER A 135 27.42 -26.72 -16.66
N SER A 136 26.80 -27.74 -17.28
CA SER A 136 26.23 -28.91 -16.59
C SER A 136 25.31 -28.58 -15.40
N GLY A 137 24.49 -27.53 -15.52
CA GLY A 137 23.55 -27.11 -14.46
C GLY A 137 24.15 -26.33 -13.29
N LYS A 138 25.43 -25.90 -13.36
CA LYS A 138 26.08 -25.05 -12.36
C LYS A 138 26.55 -23.72 -12.97
N ALA A 139 26.45 -22.65 -12.18
CA ALA A 139 26.98 -21.35 -12.54
C ALA A 139 28.48 -21.27 -12.21
N GLU A 140 29.29 -20.94 -13.21
CA GLU A 140 30.71 -20.61 -13.08
C GLU A 140 30.89 -19.08 -13.12
N PHE A 141 31.59 -18.54 -12.13
CA PHE A 141 31.90 -17.11 -12.01
C PHE A 141 33.29 -16.82 -12.58
N VAL A 142 33.34 -16.33 -13.81
CA VAL A 142 34.58 -16.03 -14.52
C VAL A 142 34.95 -14.57 -14.33
N GLY A 143 36.14 -14.31 -13.83
CA GLY A 143 36.67 -12.96 -13.63
C GLY A 143 38.01 -12.99 -12.92
N ASP A 144 38.49 -11.81 -12.51
CA ASP A 144 39.71 -11.71 -11.73
C ASP A 144 39.46 -12.13 -10.27
N ARG A 145 39.79 -13.39 -9.98
CA ARG A 145 39.61 -14.01 -8.66
C ARG A 145 40.80 -13.65 -7.77
N ARG A 146 40.58 -12.75 -6.81
CA ARG A 146 41.62 -12.24 -5.90
C ARG A 146 41.43 -12.72 -4.48
N LYS A 147 42.52 -13.02 -3.79
CA LYS A 147 42.53 -13.23 -2.34
C LYS A 147 42.30 -11.88 -1.66
N ILE A 148 41.37 -11.82 -0.70
CA ILE A 148 41.07 -10.58 0.04
C ILE A 148 41.25 -10.79 1.54
N ILE A 149 41.48 -9.69 2.26
CA ILE A 149 41.39 -9.65 3.72
C ILE A 149 39.99 -9.17 4.07
N GLN A 150 39.24 -10.01 4.75
CA GLN A 150 37.89 -9.72 5.19
C GLN A 150 37.83 -9.86 6.71
N PRO A 151 37.46 -8.81 7.47
CA PRO A 151 37.22 -8.96 8.91
C PRO A 151 36.13 -10.01 9.17
N VAL A 152 36.32 -10.88 10.15
CA VAL A 152 35.37 -11.94 10.47
C VAL A 152 34.36 -11.43 11.50
N ALA A 153 33.07 -11.43 11.16
CA ALA A 153 32.00 -11.14 12.12
C ALA A 153 30.63 -11.66 11.65
N THR A 154 29.82 -12.16 12.59
CA THR A 154 28.47 -12.70 12.33
C THR A 154 27.51 -12.48 13.52
N PRO A 155 26.93 -11.28 13.70
CA PRO A 155 27.19 -10.02 12.98
C PRO A 155 28.37 -9.23 13.58
N GLY A 156 28.77 -8.17 12.89
CA GLY A 156 29.58 -7.09 13.45
C GLY A 156 29.08 -5.71 13.00
N TRP A 157 29.76 -4.64 13.42
CA TRP A 157 29.40 -3.25 13.15
C TRP A 157 30.61 -2.43 12.67
N PHE A 158 30.37 -1.48 11.77
CA PHE A 158 31.41 -0.56 11.31
C PHE A 158 30.81 0.80 10.92
N ASN A 159 31.58 1.87 11.07
CA ASN A 159 31.28 3.14 10.41
C ASN A 159 32.03 3.17 9.08
N PRO A 160 31.40 3.47 7.93
CA PRO A 160 32.09 3.48 6.64
C PRO A 160 33.12 4.63 6.51
N THR A 161 32.99 5.70 7.29
CA THR A 161 33.87 6.86 7.23
C THR A 161 35.31 6.46 7.54
N ASN A 162 36.21 6.61 6.55
CA ASN A 162 37.64 6.26 6.66
C ASN A 162 37.93 4.80 7.06
N ASN A 163 36.99 3.87 6.87
CA ASN A 163 37.12 2.48 7.30
C ASN A 163 36.72 1.48 6.20
N ILE A 164 36.79 1.88 4.94
CA ILE A 164 36.50 1.03 3.78
C ILE A 164 37.76 0.86 2.95
N ASP A 165 38.09 -0.39 2.60
CA ASP A 165 39.06 -0.70 1.58
C ASP A 165 38.54 -0.26 0.21
N LYS A 166 39.26 0.66 -0.44
CA LYS A 166 38.83 1.26 -1.72
C LYS A 166 38.84 0.28 -2.90
N GLN A 167 39.56 -0.82 -2.81
CA GLN A 167 39.65 -1.83 -3.88
C GLN A 167 38.59 -2.92 -3.73
N THR A 168 38.33 -3.37 -2.50
CA THR A 168 37.39 -4.49 -2.25
C THR A 168 36.01 -4.04 -1.79
N GLY A 169 35.91 -2.84 -1.21
CA GLY A 169 34.70 -2.33 -0.56
C GLY A 169 34.40 -2.99 0.79
N MET A 170 35.31 -3.80 1.32
CA MET A 170 35.19 -4.40 2.65
C MET A 170 35.57 -3.41 3.74
N PRO A 171 34.98 -3.50 4.94
CA PRO A 171 35.45 -2.72 6.07
C PRO A 171 36.88 -3.13 6.45
N LEU A 172 37.68 -2.16 6.89
CA LEU A 172 39.04 -2.44 7.39
C LEU A 172 38.99 -2.97 8.82
N ARG A 173 38.03 -2.49 9.62
CA ARG A 173 37.79 -2.88 11.02
C ARG A 173 36.31 -3.03 11.29
N VAL A 174 35.97 -4.03 12.10
CA VAL A 174 34.60 -4.34 12.53
C VAL A 174 34.59 -4.53 14.05
N GLU A 175 33.64 -3.89 14.72
CA GLU A 175 33.36 -4.04 16.15
C GLU A 175 32.34 -5.18 16.36
N THR A 176 32.47 -5.91 17.46
CA THR A 176 31.54 -7.01 17.82
C THR A 176 30.82 -6.77 19.14
N ARG A 177 31.25 -5.76 19.92
CA ARG A 177 30.58 -5.33 21.14
C ARG A 177 29.20 -4.72 20.84
N ARG A 178 28.22 -5.14 21.64
CA ARG A 178 26.80 -4.77 21.52
C ARG A 178 26.29 -3.85 22.65
N GLU A 179 27.17 -3.51 23.58
CA GLU A 179 26.85 -2.75 24.80
C GLU A 179 26.38 -1.32 24.51
N LYS A 180 25.43 -0.84 25.30
CA LYS A 180 24.95 0.55 25.29
C LYS A 180 26.12 1.53 25.42
N GLY A 181 26.21 2.47 24.48
CA GLY A 181 27.30 3.46 24.42
C GLY A 181 28.53 3.03 23.60
N SER A 182 28.55 1.81 23.05
CA SER A 182 29.59 1.37 22.11
C SER A 182 29.38 1.96 20.69
N PRO A 183 30.38 1.94 19.79
CA PRO A 183 30.24 2.45 18.42
C PRO A 183 29.14 1.77 17.58
N SER A 184 28.66 0.60 18.00
CA SER A 184 27.53 -0.10 17.36
C SER A 184 26.21 0.69 17.41
N TRP A 185 26.16 1.77 18.21
CA TRP A 185 24.99 2.63 18.45
C TRP A 185 24.92 3.93 17.66
N SER A 186 25.91 4.26 16.82
CA SER A 186 25.90 5.54 16.11
C SER A 186 24.94 5.54 14.92
N GLU A 187 24.31 6.68 14.62
CA GLU A 187 23.42 6.85 13.44
C GLU A 187 24.13 6.61 12.10
N THR A 188 25.46 6.61 12.11
CA THR A 188 26.30 6.40 10.93
C THR A 188 26.86 4.97 10.86
N THR A 189 26.49 4.10 11.79
CA THR A 189 26.95 2.72 11.86
C THR A 189 26.17 1.81 10.91
N TRP A 190 26.89 0.87 10.32
CA TRP A 190 26.40 -0.18 9.44
C TRP A 190 26.62 -1.55 10.08
N LYS A 191 25.67 -2.46 9.87
CA LYS A 191 25.81 -3.86 10.29
C LYS A 191 26.51 -4.69 9.21
N TYR A 192 27.24 -5.70 9.62
CA TYR A 192 28.16 -6.44 8.76
C TYR A 192 28.10 -7.95 8.99
N TRP A 193 28.12 -8.71 7.90
CA TRP A 193 28.26 -10.17 7.92
C TRP A 193 29.34 -10.62 6.96
N SER A 194 30.40 -11.24 7.49
CA SER A 194 31.47 -11.83 6.70
C SER A 194 31.04 -13.12 6.00
N THR A 195 31.80 -13.54 4.99
CA THR A 195 31.63 -14.82 4.32
C THR A 195 31.94 -15.96 5.30
N PHE A 196 30.90 -16.68 5.75
CA PHE A 196 31.06 -17.69 6.80
C PHE A 196 31.08 -19.15 6.28
N LYS A 197 30.22 -19.49 5.30
CA LYS A 197 30.10 -20.87 4.79
C LYS A 197 31.27 -21.24 3.87
N VAL A 198 31.89 -22.39 4.15
CA VAL A 198 32.95 -22.97 3.32
C VAL A 198 32.33 -23.68 2.11
N GLY A 199 32.87 -23.45 0.90
CA GLY A 199 32.46 -24.17 -0.31
C GLY A 199 31.17 -23.67 -0.98
N TYR A 200 30.65 -22.51 -0.55
CA TYR A 200 29.50 -21.85 -1.19
C TYR A 200 29.90 -20.51 -1.79
N PHE A 201 29.32 -20.18 -2.94
CA PHE A 201 29.38 -18.85 -3.51
C PHE A 201 28.27 -17.98 -2.92
N VAL A 202 28.65 -16.82 -2.41
CA VAL A 202 27.74 -15.79 -1.89
C VAL A 202 27.97 -14.48 -2.64
N ALA A 203 26.96 -13.65 -2.78
CA ALA A 203 27.10 -12.32 -3.37
C ALA A 203 26.93 -11.23 -2.33
N GLY A 204 27.57 -10.07 -2.56
CA GLY A 204 27.44 -8.92 -1.69
C GLY A 204 26.02 -8.35 -1.74
N ILE A 205 25.48 -7.99 -0.59
CA ILE A 205 24.17 -7.36 -0.46
C ILE A 205 24.33 -6.07 0.32
N ARG A 206 23.77 -4.99 -0.20
CA ARG A 206 23.43 -3.82 0.60
C ARG A 206 22.02 -4.01 1.14
N GLY A 207 21.91 -4.11 2.46
CA GLY A 207 20.67 -4.46 3.16
C GLY A 207 20.23 -3.45 4.22
N TYR A 208 19.24 -3.86 5.02
CA TYR A 208 18.74 -3.14 6.18
C TYR A 208 18.34 -4.14 7.26
N VAL A 209 18.62 -3.81 8.52
CA VAL A 209 18.42 -4.71 9.66
C VAL A 209 17.43 -4.08 10.61
N THR A 210 16.25 -4.66 10.71
CA THR A 210 15.17 -4.12 11.54
C THR A 210 15.59 -3.99 13.00
N SER A 211 16.25 -4.98 13.60
CA SER A 211 16.55 -4.95 15.05
C SER A 211 17.47 -3.81 15.46
N SER A 212 18.50 -3.50 14.66
CA SER A 212 19.41 -2.38 14.90
C SER A 212 18.95 -1.08 14.24
N GLY A 213 17.95 -1.11 13.36
CA GLY A 213 17.51 0.07 12.61
C GLY A 213 18.56 0.63 11.65
N THR A 214 19.58 -0.15 11.31
CA THR A 214 20.74 0.29 10.52
C THR A 214 20.77 -0.33 9.13
N PRO A 215 21.35 0.35 8.13
CA PRO A 215 21.78 -0.29 6.89
C PRO A 215 22.80 -1.41 7.15
N SER A 216 22.99 -2.29 6.18
CA SER A 216 23.95 -3.40 6.29
C SER A 216 24.72 -3.70 5.02
N LEU A 217 25.88 -4.32 5.20
CA LEU A 217 26.66 -4.98 4.15
C LEU A 217 26.78 -6.47 4.50
N ASP A 218 26.20 -7.33 3.68
CA ASP A 218 26.05 -8.76 3.96
C ASP A 218 26.68 -9.62 2.85
N MET A 219 27.59 -10.52 3.21
CA MET A 219 28.18 -11.54 2.33
C MET A 219 27.84 -12.95 2.83
N GLY A 220 26.65 -13.15 3.39
CA GLY A 220 26.18 -14.41 3.94
C GLY A 220 25.14 -15.13 3.08
N ILE A 221 24.64 -14.51 2.01
CA ILE A 221 23.54 -15.03 1.21
C ILE A 221 24.07 -15.71 -0.07
N PRO A 222 23.75 -17.01 -0.29
CA PRO A 222 24.11 -17.73 -1.51
C PRO A 222 23.58 -17.06 -2.78
N VAL A 223 24.37 -17.15 -3.86
CA VAL A 223 24.07 -16.55 -5.18
C VAL A 223 22.78 -17.09 -5.84
N GLU A 224 22.36 -18.30 -5.50
CA GLU A 224 21.15 -18.95 -6.02
C GLU A 224 19.87 -18.52 -5.26
N ASN A 225 20.00 -17.91 -4.08
CA ASN A 225 18.86 -17.59 -3.25
C ASN A 225 18.08 -16.39 -3.79
N THR A 226 16.75 -16.47 -3.71
CA THR A 226 15.82 -15.38 -4.00
C THR A 226 15.24 -14.84 -2.70
N GLN A 227 14.98 -13.53 -2.62
CA GLN A 227 14.40 -12.88 -1.43
C GLN A 227 13.42 -11.77 -1.82
N ARG A 228 12.37 -11.59 -1.00
CA ARG A 228 11.25 -10.70 -1.32
C ARG A 228 11.64 -9.23 -1.44
N PHE A 229 12.60 -8.76 -0.66
CA PHE A 229 13.06 -7.37 -0.74
C PHE A 229 14.42 -7.21 -1.41
N LEU A 230 14.98 -8.29 -1.98
CA LEU A 230 16.24 -8.21 -2.69
C LEU A 230 16.02 -7.86 -4.14
N MET A 231 16.39 -6.63 -4.46
CA MET A 231 16.08 -5.94 -5.71
C MET A 231 17.37 -5.62 -6.49
N ILE A 232 17.18 -4.92 -7.60
CA ILE A 232 18.22 -4.58 -8.56
C ILE A 232 18.31 -3.06 -8.71
N ARG A 233 19.51 -2.49 -8.70
CA ARG A 233 19.76 -1.10 -9.08
C ARG A 233 20.54 -1.04 -10.39
N GLU A 234 19.81 -0.82 -11.49
CA GLU A 234 20.34 -0.79 -12.86
C GLU A 234 21.12 0.52 -13.12
N CYS A 235 22.43 0.49 -12.96
CA CYS A 235 23.32 1.61 -13.28
C CYS A 235 23.64 1.64 -14.77
N ARG A 236 23.75 2.83 -15.37
CA ARG A 236 23.87 2.98 -16.83
C ARG A 236 25.02 3.88 -17.22
N ASP A 237 25.68 3.58 -18.35
CA ASP A 237 26.70 4.46 -18.93
C ASP A 237 26.09 5.66 -19.65
N LYS A 238 24.85 5.52 -20.13
CA LYS A 238 24.08 6.57 -20.81
C LYS A 238 22.63 6.53 -20.34
N LEU A 239 22.00 7.69 -20.22
CA LEU A 239 20.56 7.75 -20.01
C LEU A 239 19.85 7.17 -21.24
N VAL A 240 18.77 6.44 -21.00
CA VAL A 240 17.85 6.05 -22.06
C VAL A 240 17.16 7.34 -22.49
N ILE A 241 17.58 7.88 -23.64
CA ILE A 241 16.99 9.09 -24.21
C ILE A 241 15.50 8.80 -24.42
N PRO A 242 14.58 9.73 -24.07
CA PRO A 242 13.18 9.56 -24.40
C PRO A 242 13.03 9.18 -25.87
N GLU A 243 12.13 8.25 -26.17
CA GLU A 243 11.82 7.87 -27.57
C GLU A 243 11.32 9.08 -28.39
N LEU A 244 10.96 10.19 -27.72
CA LEU A 244 10.59 11.47 -28.32
C LEU A 244 11.78 12.46 -28.38
N PRO A 245 11.99 13.13 -29.53
CA PRO A 245 12.91 14.27 -29.62
C PRO A 245 12.65 15.32 -28.52
N PRO A 246 13.69 15.86 -27.83
CA PRO A 246 13.52 16.77 -26.69
C PRO A 246 12.64 17.99 -26.98
N GLN A 247 12.67 18.51 -28.21
CA GLN A 247 11.83 19.63 -28.64
C GLN A 247 10.34 19.26 -28.70
N LEU A 248 10.01 18.05 -29.15
CA LEU A 248 8.64 17.55 -29.18
C LEU A 248 8.15 17.26 -27.76
N LEU A 249 9.01 16.70 -26.91
CA LEU A 249 8.70 16.47 -25.50
C LEU A 249 8.39 17.76 -24.76
N ALA A 250 9.21 18.80 -24.92
CA ALA A 250 8.97 20.12 -24.34
C ALA A 250 7.65 20.73 -24.83
N LYS A 251 7.31 20.54 -26.11
CA LYS A 251 6.03 21.01 -26.66
C LYS A 251 4.83 20.21 -26.12
N ALA A 252 4.97 18.90 -25.96
CA ALA A 252 3.95 18.06 -25.33
C ALA A 252 3.67 18.51 -23.89
N LYS A 253 4.72 18.72 -23.09
CA LYS A 253 4.62 19.19 -21.69
C LYS A 253 3.86 20.51 -21.59
N ARG A 254 4.14 21.49 -22.47
CA ARG A 254 3.39 22.77 -22.52
C ARG A 254 1.90 22.60 -22.85
N LEU A 255 1.55 21.69 -23.76
CA LEU A 255 0.14 21.42 -24.08
C LEU A 255 -0.57 20.74 -22.91
N ILE A 256 0.10 19.80 -22.25
CA ILE A 256 -0.41 19.12 -21.06
C ILE A 256 -0.62 20.12 -19.91
N GLU A 257 0.33 21.04 -19.67
CA GLU A 257 0.20 22.11 -18.68
C GLU A 257 -1.00 23.02 -18.97
N ALA A 258 -1.25 23.35 -20.25
CA ALA A 258 -2.42 24.12 -20.64
C ALA A 258 -3.74 23.33 -20.41
N TYR A 259 -3.74 22.03 -20.72
CA TYR A 259 -4.88 21.15 -20.47
C TYR A 259 -5.17 20.99 -18.97
N ILE A 260 -4.15 20.82 -18.13
CA ILE A 260 -4.31 20.62 -16.68
C ILE A 260 -5.03 21.80 -16.03
N LYS A 261 -4.91 23.03 -16.56
CA LYS A 261 -5.66 24.20 -16.07
C LYS A 261 -7.18 24.09 -16.26
N THR A 262 -7.64 23.19 -17.13
CA THR A 262 -9.08 22.84 -17.27
C THR A 262 -9.57 21.94 -16.14
N THR A 263 -8.67 21.37 -15.35
CA THR A 263 -9.03 20.53 -14.20
C THR A 263 -9.18 21.38 -12.95
N VAL A 264 -10.04 20.96 -12.03
CA VAL A 264 -10.23 21.59 -10.72
C VAL A 264 -9.86 20.59 -9.64
N GLY A 265 -9.27 21.06 -8.54
CA GLY A 265 -8.86 20.19 -7.42
C GLY A 265 -10.02 19.77 -6.51
N THR A 266 -11.25 20.20 -6.81
CA THR A 266 -12.42 19.93 -5.97
C THR A 266 -13.70 19.93 -6.82
N PRO A 267 -14.59 18.93 -6.64
CA PRO A 267 -15.93 18.93 -7.22
C PRO A 267 -16.72 20.22 -6.92
N GLY A 268 -17.65 20.59 -7.81
CA GLY A 268 -18.48 21.80 -7.67
C GLY A 268 -17.85 23.12 -8.13
N ILE A 269 -16.54 23.16 -8.40
CA ILE A 269 -15.89 24.36 -8.98
C ILE A 269 -16.18 24.45 -10.48
N LYS A 270 -16.57 25.65 -10.93
CA LYS A 270 -16.78 25.96 -12.35
C LYS A 270 -15.64 26.84 -12.89
N ASN A 271 -15.00 26.42 -13.98
CA ASN A 271 -13.84 27.09 -14.60
C ASN A 271 -13.97 27.28 -16.13
N PRO A 272 -15.10 27.81 -16.65
CA PRO A 272 -15.37 27.89 -18.09
C PRO A 272 -14.29 28.62 -18.90
N LYS A 273 -13.68 29.66 -18.33
CA LYS A 273 -12.63 30.45 -18.99
C LYS A 273 -11.39 29.63 -19.35
N GLU A 274 -10.98 28.68 -18.49
CA GLU A 274 -9.81 27.84 -18.77
C GLU A 274 -10.10 26.82 -19.89
N HIS A 275 -11.33 26.30 -19.94
CA HIS A 275 -11.80 25.46 -21.04
C HIS A 275 -11.83 26.22 -22.37
N GLU A 276 -12.33 27.46 -22.39
CA GLU A 276 -12.34 28.30 -23.60
C GLU A 276 -10.93 28.63 -24.09
N LYS A 277 -10.02 28.97 -23.16
CA LYS A 277 -8.61 29.19 -23.49
C LYS A 277 -7.98 27.94 -24.11
N PHE A 278 -8.19 26.77 -23.52
CA PHE A 278 -7.66 25.52 -24.05
C PHE A 278 -8.28 25.16 -25.41
N TYR A 279 -9.59 25.38 -25.59
CA TYR A 279 -10.25 25.20 -26.88
C TYR A 279 -9.68 26.11 -27.97
N GLY A 280 -9.32 27.35 -27.63
CA GLY A 280 -8.61 28.27 -28.52
C GLY A 280 -7.24 27.75 -29.01
N MET A 281 -6.65 26.76 -28.31
CA MET A 281 -5.38 26.14 -28.67
C MET A 281 -5.53 24.94 -29.62
N LYS A 282 -6.74 24.57 -30.07
CA LYS A 282 -7.03 23.40 -30.92
C LYS A 282 -6.10 23.26 -32.14
N GLU A 283 -5.84 24.35 -32.85
CA GLU A 283 -4.92 24.36 -34.00
C GLU A 283 -3.48 24.04 -33.61
N THR A 284 -3.05 24.46 -32.42
CA THR A 284 -1.72 24.14 -31.88
C THR A 284 -1.61 22.66 -31.54
N VAL A 285 -2.67 22.07 -30.98
CA VAL A 285 -2.80 20.64 -30.69
C VAL A 285 -2.77 19.83 -31.99
N PHE A 286 -3.59 20.21 -32.99
CA PHE A 286 -3.62 19.51 -34.29
C PHE A 286 -2.27 19.58 -35.01
N LYS A 287 -1.63 20.75 -35.06
CA LYS A 287 -0.28 20.90 -35.63
C LYS A 287 0.77 20.07 -34.89
N PHE A 288 0.63 19.88 -33.58
CA PHE A 288 1.51 19.01 -32.81
C PHE A 288 1.29 17.54 -33.19
N LEU A 289 0.04 17.07 -33.22
CA LEU A 289 -0.31 15.69 -33.58
C LEU A 289 0.15 15.31 -34.99
N THR A 290 -0.02 16.19 -35.98
CA THR A 290 0.46 15.97 -37.35
C THR A 290 1.99 15.79 -37.41
N LYS A 291 2.75 16.50 -36.56
CA LYS A 291 4.22 16.36 -36.49
C LYS A 291 4.68 15.11 -35.75
N CYS A 292 3.90 14.61 -34.80
CA CYS A 292 4.25 13.46 -33.96
C CYS A 292 3.87 12.09 -34.55
N ARG A 293 3.18 12.08 -35.70
CA ARG A 293 2.41 10.95 -36.28
C ARG A 293 3.15 9.60 -36.30
N ASN A 294 4.44 9.55 -36.59
CA ASN A 294 5.16 8.28 -36.74
C ASN A 294 5.97 7.84 -35.51
N GLY A 295 6.25 8.74 -34.56
CA GLY A 295 7.15 8.46 -33.43
C GLY A 295 6.44 8.29 -32.09
N LEU A 296 5.39 9.08 -31.82
CA LEU A 296 4.73 9.08 -30.52
C LEU A 296 3.82 7.87 -30.33
N PHE A 297 3.10 7.43 -31.38
CA PHE A 297 2.08 6.37 -31.30
C PHE A 297 2.61 4.97 -31.62
N THR A 298 3.83 4.88 -32.15
CA THR A 298 4.58 3.62 -32.31
C THR A 298 5.48 3.34 -31.11
N SER A 299 5.85 4.39 -30.39
CA SER A 299 6.59 4.33 -29.13
C SER A 299 5.81 3.57 -28.08
N ARG A 300 6.47 2.57 -27.50
CA ARG A 300 5.92 1.81 -26.38
C ARG A 300 6.53 2.21 -25.04
N GLY A 301 7.49 3.15 -25.05
CA GLY A 301 8.10 3.70 -23.86
C GLY A 301 7.10 4.41 -22.93
N LYS A 302 7.37 4.36 -21.62
CA LYS A 302 6.50 4.89 -20.56
C LYS A 302 6.12 6.37 -20.78
N GLU A 303 7.10 7.24 -21.00
CA GLU A 303 6.85 8.69 -21.15
C GLU A 303 5.98 8.97 -22.38
N ALA A 304 6.09 8.17 -23.45
CA ALA A 304 5.20 8.27 -24.59
C ALA A 304 3.78 7.81 -24.28
N ARG A 305 3.60 6.70 -23.53
CA ARG A 305 2.26 6.25 -23.09
C ARG A 305 1.56 7.27 -22.20
N GLU A 306 2.28 7.91 -21.27
CA GLU A 306 1.72 8.98 -20.43
C GLU A 306 1.27 10.19 -21.28
N ILE A 307 2.06 10.57 -22.27
CA ILE A 307 1.69 11.65 -23.21
C ILE A 307 0.52 11.23 -24.09
N GLN A 308 0.48 9.99 -24.58
CA GLN A 308 -0.63 9.44 -25.37
C GLN A 308 -1.95 9.52 -24.59
N GLU A 309 -1.96 9.09 -23.33
CA GLU A 309 -3.15 9.17 -22.47
C GLU A 309 -3.63 10.61 -22.28
N LYS A 310 -2.71 11.56 -22.05
CA LYS A 310 -3.08 12.98 -21.98
C LYS A 310 -3.54 13.57 -23.31
N LEU A 311 -3.05 13.07 -24.44
CA LEU A 311 -3.56 13.46 -25.75
C LEU A 311 -4.96 12.94 -26.02
N ILE A 312 -5.28 11.71 -25.58
CA ILE A 312 -6.65 11.20 -25.60
C ILE A 312 -7.55 12.12 -24.79
N ASP A 313 -7.15 12.48 -23.57
CA ASP A 313 -7.91 13.40 -22.71
C ASP A 313 -8.12 14.75 -23.42
N MET A 314 -7.07 15.36 -23.97
CA MET A 314 -7.13 16.63 -24.71
C MET A 314 -8.04 16.57 -25.95
N LEU A 315 -7.95 15.52 -26.76
CA LEU A 315 -8.79 15.34 -27.95
C LEU A 315 -10.26 15.18 -27.57
N GLY A 316 -10.53 14.48 -26.47
CA GLY A 316 -11.87 14.29 -25.93
C GLY A 316 -12.53 15.61 -25.58
N ILE A 317 -11.87 16.43 -24.76
CA ILE A 317 -12.44 17.72 -24.35
C ILE A 317 -12.60 18.68 -25.53
N LEU A 318 -11.69 18.64 -26.52
CA LEU A 318 -11.84 19.41 -27.76
C LEU A 318 -13.05 18.96 -28.58
N LYS A 319 -13.31 17.65 -28.68
CA LYS A 319 -14.50 17.12 -29.38
C LYS A 319 -15.79 17.56 -28.69
N ILE A 320 -15.85 17.45 -27.36
CA ILE A 320 -17.01 17.85 -26.56
C ILE A 320 -17.30 19.35 -26.72
N GLU A 321 -16.28 20.20 -26.60
CA GLU A 321 -16.43 21.64 -26.81
C GLU A 321 -16.84 21.99 -28.25
N ALA A 322 -16.31 21.28 -29.25
CA ALA A 322 -16.69 21.48 -30.65
C ALA A 322 -18.16 21.12 -30.91
N LEU A 323 -18.64 20.01 -30.33
CA LEU A 323 -20.06 19.61 -30.37
C LEU A 323 -20.95 20.68 -29.75
N ARG A 324 -20.59 21.15 -28.54
CA ARG A 324 -21.32 22.21 -27.84
C ARG A 324 -21.41 23.50 -28.65
N LYS A 325 -20.29 23.91 -29.27
CA LYS A 325 -20.20 25.14 -30.07
C LYS A 325 -20.72 24.97 -31.51
N LYS A 326 -21.15 23.77 -31.90
CA LYS A 326 -21.54 23.42 -33.29
C LYS A 326 -20.44 23.75 -34.32
N ASP A 327 -19.18 23.59 -33.92
CA ASP A 327 -17.99 23.88 -34.73
C ASP A 327 -17.68 22.68 -35.65
N ASN A 328 -18.40 22.61 -36.77
CA ASN A 328 -18.33 21.50 -37.72
C ASN A 328 -16.93 21.30 -38.32
N ASP A 329 -16.14 22.36 -38.47
CA ASP A 329 -14.79 22.28 -39.02
C ASP A 329 -13.85 21.57 -38.03
N THR A 330 -13.93 21.91 -36.75
CA THR A 330 -13.16 21.24 -35.70
C THR A 330 -13.61 19.78 -35.53
N ILE A 331 -14.91 19.51 -35.60
CA ILE A 331 -15.48 18.15 -35.57
C ILE A 331 -14.90 17.28 -36.69
N LYS A 332 -14.93 17.77 -37.94
CA LYS A 332 -14.38 17.06 -39.11
C LYS A 332 -12.85 16.92 -39.02
N ALA A 333 -12.15 17.92 -38.51
CA ALA A 333 -10.71 17.85 -38.31
C ALA A 333 -10.34 16.72 -37.33
N LEU A 334 -11.07 16.62 -36.20
CA LEU A 334 -10.90 15.55 -35.22
C LEU A 334 -11.19 14.17 -35.84
N GLU A 335 -12.30 14.02 -36.58
CA GLU A 335 -12.68 12.77 -37.25
C GLU A 335 -11.65 12.32 -38.30
N ARG A 336 -10.91 13.25 -38.90
CA ARG A 336 -9.79 12.94 -39.79
C ARG A 336 -8.51 12.57 -39.03
N ILE A 337 -8.27 13.18 -37.87
CA ILE A 337 -7.04 12.99 -37.09
C ILE A 337 -7.11 11.69 -36.27
N THR A 338 -8.20 11.42 -35.55
CA THR A 338 -8.27 10.31 -34.58
C THR A 338 -8.03 8.92 -35.18
N PRO A 339 -8.57 8.53 -36.36
CA PRO A 339 -8.32 7.19 -36.92
C PRO A 339 -6.87 6.97 -37.32
N ASN A 340 -6.12 8.05 -37.60
CA ASN A 340 -4.71 7.99 -37.94
C ASN A 340 -3.81 7.84 -36.71
N LEU A 341 -4.24 8.32 -35.55
CA LEU A 341 -3.49 8.21 -34.30
C LEU A 341 -3.79 6.89 -33.57
N PHE A 342 -5.03 6.43 -33.70
CA PHE A 342 -5.57 5.25 -33.04
C PHE A 342 -6.14 4.30 -34.11
N PRO A 343 -5.28 3.65 -34.92
CA PRO A 343 -5.73 2.79 -36.00
C PRO A 343 -6.53 1.62 -35.42
N ARG A 344 -7.70 1.35 -36.01
CA ARG A 344 -8.57 0.23 -35.62
C ARG A 344 -8.37 -0.93 -36.60
N PRO A 345 -8.41 -2.20 -36.14
CA PRO A 345 -8.29 -3.36 -37.03
C PRO A 345 -9.36 -3.32 -38.14
N SER A 346 -8.95 -3.28 -39.40
CA SER A 346 -9.82 -3.09 -40.58
C SER A 346 -10.56 -4.35 -41.06
N LYS A 347 -10.36 -5.51 -40.41
CA LYS A 347 -10.72 -6.83 -40.96
C LYS A 347 -12.02 -7.47 -40.48
N PHE A 348 -12.82 -6.81 -39.65
CA PHE A 348 -14.16 -7.31 -39.31
C PHE A 348 -15.18 -6.18 -39.45
N GLY A 349 -16.08 -6.33 -40.41
CA GLY A 349 -17.13 -5.35 -40.71
C GLY A 349 -18.07 -5.15 -39.54
N PHE A 350 -18.51 -3.90 -39.40
CA PHE A 350 -19.43 -3.37 -38.39
C PHE A 350 -18.88 -3.41 -36.96
N TYR A 351 -19.02 -2.28 -36.27
CA TYR A 351 -18.76 -2.16 -34.84
C TYR A 351 -19.30 -3.39 -34.10
N HIS A 352 -18.47 -4.05 -33.28
CA HIS A 352 -19.04 -4.94 -32.27
C HIS A 352 -19.97 -4.08 -31.44
N SER A 353 -21.25 -4.42 -31.39
CA SER A 353 -22.14 -3.77 -30.43
C SER A 353 -21.51 -3.92 -29.03
N LEU A 354 -21.70 -2.93 -28.16
CA LEU A 354 -21.24 -3.02 -26.77
C LEU A 354 -21.64 -4.36 -26.12
N VAL A 355 -22.84 -4.83 -26.50
CA VAL A 355 -23.41 -6.09 -26.06
C VAL A 355 -22.63 -7.30 -26.58
N ASP A 356 -22.29 -7.36 -27.88
CA ASP A 356 -21.48 -8.44 -28.44
C ASP A 356 -20.08 -8.51 -27.81
N PHE A 357 -19.48 -7.34 -27.54
CA PHE A 357 -18.22 -7.26 -26.82
C PHE A 357 -18.35 -7.94 -25.45
N LEU A 358 -19.39 -7.61 -24.70
CA LEU A 358 -19.58 -8.12 -23.34
C LEU A 358 -19.96 -9.61 -23.33
N GLU A 359 -20.89 -10.05 -24.19
CA GLU A 359 -21.35 -11.45 -24.28
C GLU A 359 -20.18 -12.40 -24.64
N LYS A 360 -19.27 -11.97 -25.52
CA LYS A 360 -18.09 -12.76 -25.90
C LYS A 360 -16.92 -12.67 -24.91
N SER A 361 -17.03 -11.88 -23.83
CA SER A 361 -15.92 -11.69 -22.87
C SER A 361 -15.48 -12.98 -22.21
N ARG A 362 -16.42 -13.85 -21.80
CA ARG A 362 -16.12 -15.15 -21.19
C ARG A 362 -15.45 -16.12 -22.16
N GLU A 363 -15.83 -16.10 -23.43
CA GLU A 363 -15.19 -16.92 -24.47
C GLU A 363 -13.75 -16.46 -24.72
N ARG A 364 -13.54 -15.14 -24.85
CA ARG A 364 -12.19 -14.56 -24.96
C ARG A 364 -11.33 -14.91 -23.74
N LEU A 365 -11.91 -14.87 -22.55
CA LEU A 365 -11.24 -15.25 -21.30
C LEU A 365 -10.83 -16.72 -21.32
N LYS A 366 -11.74 -17.65 -21.63
CA LYS A 366 -11.44 -19.08 -21.73
C LYS A 366 -10.30 -19.34 -22.73
N LYS A 367 -10.35 -18.68 -23.89
CA LYS A 367 -9.33 -18.77 -24.93
C LYS A 367 -7.97 -18.26 -24.43
N ALA A 368 -7.93 -17.09 -23.81
CA ALA A 368 -6.71 -16.51 -23.27
C ALA A 368 -6.07 -17.38 -22.17
N ILE A 369 -6.90 -18.00 -21.31
CA ILE A 369 -6.45 -18.98 -20.32
C ILE A 369 -5.79 -20.18 -21.02
N SER A 370 -6.47 -20.79 -22.01
CA SER A 370 -5.93 -21.96 -22.72
C SER A 370 -4.65 -21.68 -23.51
N GLU A 371 -4.52 -20.46 -24.03
CA GLU A 371 -3.36 -20.03 -24.82
C GLU A 371 -2.23 -19.45 -23.95
N ASN A 372 -2.37 -19.48 -22.62
CA ASN A 372 -1.43 -18.89 -21.66
C ASN A 372 -1.09 -17.41 -21.95
N LYS A 373 -2.08 -16.63 -22.39
CA LYS A 373 -1.92 -15.20 -22.70
C LYS A 373 -2.24 -14.32 -21.50
N PRO A 374 -1.63 -13.11 -21.39
CA PRO A 374 -2.04 -12.12 -20.40
C PRO A 374 -3.52 -11.71 -20.58
N ILE A 375 -4.22 -11.53 -19.47
CA ILE A 375 -5.62 -11.10 -19.42
C ILE A 375 -5.69 -9.79 -18.66
N VAL A 376 -6.36 -8.79 -19.23
CA VAL A 376 -6.55 -7.49 -18.60
C VAL A 376 -7.98 -7.39 -18.07
N PHE A 377 -8.11 -7.44 -16.76
CA PHE A 377 -9.36 -7.14 -16.06
C PHE A 377 -9.49 -5.63 -15.86
N VAL A 378 -10.64 -5.08 -16.19
CA VAL A 378 -10.97 -3.68 -15.88
C VAL A 378 -11.98 -3.69 -14.75
N MET A 379 -11.65 -3.09 -13.62
CA MET A 379 -12.49 -3.17 -12.42
C MET A 379 -12.50 -1.86 -11.63
N GLY A 380 -13.63 -1.57 -10.99
CA GLY A 380 -13.75 -0.53 -9.95
C GLY A 380 -13.69 -1.11 -8.54
N HIS A 381 -14.19 -0.39 -7.53
CA HIS A 381 -14.02 -0.78 -6.12
C HIS A 381 -14.92 -1.93 -5.64
N LYS A 382 -14.61 -2.50 -4.46
CA LYS A 382 -15.26 -3.71 -3.88
C LYS A 382 -16.76 -3.56 -3.57
N ASN A 383 -17.26 -2.35 -3.34
CA ASN A 383 -18.69 -2.09 -3.15
C ASN A 383 -19.22 -1.38 -4.39
N PRO A 384 -19.36 -2.08 -5.53
CA PRO A 384 -19.54 -1.43 -6.81
C PRO A 384 -20.82 -0.60 -6.82
N ASP A 385 -20.68 0.67 -7.18
CA ASP A 385 -21.80 1.55 -7.51
C ASP A 385 -21.92 1.68 -9.04
N THR A 386 -22.88 2.50 -9.47
CA THR A 386 -23.14 2.72 -10.90
C THR A 386 -21.90 3.25 -11.62
N ASP A 387 -21.12 4.15 -10.99
CA ASP A 387 -19.97 4.76 -11.64
C ASP A 387 -18.83 3.75 -11.84
N THR A 388 -18.55 2.93 -10.83
CA THR A 388 -17.59 1.83 -10.89
C THR A 388 -17.92 0.82 -12.01
N VAL A 389 -19.17 0.35 -12.11
CA VAL A 389 -19.53 -0.72 -13.07
C VAL A 389 -19.53 -0.20 -14.50
N ILE A 390 -20.12 0.99 -14.72
CA ILE A 390 -20.17 1.59 -16.04
C ILE A 390 -18.77 2.00 -16.51
N SER A 391 -17.96 2.59 -15.63
CA SER A 391 -16.55 2.86 -15.91
C SER A 391 -15.79 1.59 -16.34
N SER A 392 -16.00 0.47 -15.63
CA SER A 392 -15.30 -0.79 -15.92
C SER A 392 -15.66 -1.32 -17.32
N LEU A 393 -16.94 -1.26 -17.67
CA LEU A 393 -17.45 -1.69 -18.98
C LEU A 393 -16.87 -0.86 -20.12
N PHE A 394 -16.98 0.47 -20.01
CA PHE A 394 -16.63 1.37 -21.10
C PHE A 394 -15.12 1.52 -21.29
N GLU A 395 -14.33 1.45 -20.21
CA GLU A 395 -12.88 1.43 -20.31
C GLU A 395 -12.37 0.11 -20.91
N ALA A 396 -12.97 -1.03 -20.56
CA ALA A 396 -12.67 -2.31 -21.21
C ALA A 396 -13.02 -2.29 -22.71
N TYR A 397 -14.19 -1.75 -23.05
CA TYR A 397 -14.65 -1.63 -24.44
C TYR A 397 -13.75 -0.69 -25.25
N ARG A 398 -13.35 0.46 -24.68
CA ARG A 398 -12.42 1.42 -25.31
C ARG A 398 -11.09 0.75 -25.64
N ASN A 399 -10.49 0.07 -24.66
CA ASN A 399 -9.20 -0.61 -24.87
C ASN A 399 -9.32 -1.74 -25.90
N PHE A 400 -10.38 -2.56 -25.85
CA PHE A 400 -10.64 -3.59 -26.85
C PHE A 400 -10.83 -3.02 -28.27
N SER A 401 -11.46 -1.84 -28.39
CA SER A 401 -11.65 -1.16 -29.67
C SER A 401 -10.33 -0.69 -30.30
N LEU A 402 -9.29 -0.51 -29.49
CA LEU A 402 -7.95 -0.11 -29.92
C LEU A 402 -7.02 -1.31 -30.11
N ASP A 403 -7.14 -2.34 -29.27
CA ASP A 403 -6.34 -3.55 -29.32
C ASP A 403 -7.21 -4.79 -29.13
N GLN A 404 -7.47 -5.50 -30.22
CA GLN A 404 -8.23 -6.76 -30.21
C GLN A 404 -7.35 -7.99 -29.96
N THR A 405 -6.02 -7.82 -29.87
CA THR A 405 -5.08 -8.93 -29.62
C THR A 405 -4.98 -9.27 -28.14
N THR A 406 -5.23 -8.27 -27.27
CA THR A 406 -5.27 -8.41 -25.83
C THR A 406 -6.68 -8.78 -25.35
N CYS A 407 -6.76 -9.67 -24.36
CA CYS A 407 -8.03 -10.05 -23.74
C CYS A 407 -8.45 -9.02 -22.67
N PHE A 408 -9.35 -8.10 -23.02
CA PHE A 408 -9.97 -7.17 -22.07
C PHE A 408 -11.31 -7.72 -21.55
N VAL A 409 -11.46 -7.73 -20.23
CA VAL A 409 -12.65 -8.24 -19.54
C VAL A 409 -13.11 -7.24 -18.47
N PRO A 410 -14.32 -6.65 -18.60
CA PRO A 410 -14.89 -5.86 -17.51
C PRO A 410 -15.31 -6.78 -16.36
N LEU A 411 -14.87 -6.45 -15.16
CA LEU A 411 -15.06 -7.23 -13.94
C LEU A 411 -15.80 -6.40 -12.89
N VAL A 412 -16.82 -6.98 -12.28
CA VAL A 412 -17.51 -6.40 -11.12
C VAL A 412 -17.08 -7.12 -9.86
N GLN A 413 -16.57 -6.36 -8.88
CA GLN A 413 -16.09 -6.90 -7.61
C GLN A 413 -17.23 -7.22 -6.63
N ALA A 414 -18.20 -8.02 -7.05
CA ALA A 414 -19.33 -8.45 -6.22
C ALA A 414 -19.83 -9.84 -6.61
N SER A 415 -20.67 -10.43 -5.78
CA SER A 415 -21.38 -11.69 -6.06
C SER A 415 -22.59 -11.50 -6.96
N ARG A 416 -23.01 -10.26 -7.22
CA ARG A 416 -24.14 -9.89 -8.09
C ARG A 416 -23.96 -8.47 -8.63
N ILE A 417 -24.69 -8.15 -9.70
CA ILE A 417 -24.88 -6.76 -10.14
C ILE A 417 -25.91 -6.08 -9.21
N PRO A 418 -25.62 -4.87 -8.68
CA PRO A 418 -26.57 -4.03 -7.94
C PRO A 418 -27.86 -3.72 -8.72
N ASP A 419 -28.94 -3.39 -8.02
CA ASP A 419 -30.28 -3.39 -8.60
C ASP A 419 -30.55 -2.15 -9.47
N GLU A 420 -30.05 -0.98 -9.06
CA GLU A 420 -30.02 0.25 -9.85
C GLU A 420 -29.17 0.10 -11.12
N ILE A 421 -28.09 -0.67 -11.04
CA ILE A 421 -27.22 -0.95 -12.17
C ILE A 421 -27.90 -1.94 -13.13
N LYS A 422 -28.57 -2.98 -12.61
CA LYS A 422 -29.41 -3.87 -13.43
C LYS A 422 -30.54 -3.11 -14.10
N ARG A 423 -31.17 -2.16 -13.40
CA ARG A 423 -32.20 -1.29 -13.96
C ARG A 423 -31.64 -0.45 -15.10
N LEU A 424 -30.47 0.14 -14.92
CA LEU A 424 -29.78 0.92 -15.94
C LEU A 424 -29.38 0.07 -17.16
N LEU A 425 -28.74 -1.09 -16.95
CA LEU A 425 -28.18 -1.95 -17.99
C LEU A 425 -29.21 -2.81 -18.73
N GLY A 426 -30.31 -3.15 -18.07
CA GLY A 426 -31.20 -4.22 -18.52
C GLY A 426 -30.60 -5.62 -18.34
N GLN A 427 -31.44 -6.65 -18.47
CA GLN A 427 -31.06 -8.04 -18.14
C GLN A 427 -29.96 -8.60 -19.04
N ARG A 428 -30.03 -8.30 -20.35
CA ARG A 428 -29.07 -8.81 -21.35
C ARG A 428 -27.64 -8.38 -21.05
N ILE A 429 -27.42 -7.08 -20.86
CA ILE A 429 -26.07 -6.53 -20.57
C ILE A 429 -25.63 -6.97 -19.16
N SER A 430 -26.53 -6.95 -18.17
CA SER A 430 -26.20 -7.35 -16.79
C SER A 430 -25.63 -8.78 -16.70
N ASN A 431 -26.18 -9.72 -17.47
CA ASN A 431 -25.71 -11.12 -17.47
C ASN A 431 -24.33 -11.30 -18.13
N GLY A 432 -23.91 -10.34 -18.96
CA GLY A 432 -22.64 -10.39 -19.68
C GLY A 432 -21.40 -10.09 -18.82
N PHE A 433 -21.57 -9.43 -17.66
CA PHE A 433 -20.46 -9.08 -16.77
C PHE A 433 -19.86 -10.31 -16.10
N LEU A 434 -18.53 -10.32 -15.99
CA LEU A 434 -17.82 -11.26 -15.12
C LEU A 434 -17.84 -10.76 -13.67
N LEU A 435 -18.13 -11.65 -12.73
CA LEU A 435 -18.12 -11.37 -11.29
C LEU A 435 -16.85 -11.92 -10.62
N SER A 436 -16.32 -11.21 -9.61
CA SER A 436 -15.11 -11.63 -8.90
C SER A 436 -15.25 -12.95 -8.12
N THR A 437 -16.47 -13.39 -7.86
CA THR A 437 -16.78 -14.68 -7.22
C THR A 437 -16.78 -15.85 -8.21
N GLU A 438 -16.69 -15.61 -9.52
CA GLU A 438 -16.69 -16.68 -10.52
C GLU A 438 -15.36 -17.45 -10.54
N LYS A 439 -15.44 -18.78 -10.65
CA LYS A 439 -14.28 -19.68 -10.63
C LYS A 439 -13.25 -19.37 -11.73
N ILE A 440 -13.70 -18.93 -12.91
CA ILE A 440 -12.82 -18.64 -14.05
C ILE A 440 -11.91 -17.43 -13.77
N TYR A 441 -12.39 -16.45 -13.00
CA TYR A 441 -11.57 -15.34 -12.54
C TYR A 441 -10.48 -15.85 -11.58
N GLN A 442 -10.86 -16.63 -10.57
CA GLN A 442 -9.94 -17.22 -9.60
C GLN A 442 -8.88 -18.11 -10.27
N GLN A 443 -9.26 -18.84 -11.33
CA GLN A 443 -8.33 -19.61 -12.15
C GLN A 443 -7.28 -18.72 -12.84
N ALA A 444 -7.70 -17.62 -13.46
CA ALA A 444 -6.77 -16.68 -14.10
C ALA A 444 -5.80 -16.03 -13.09
N LEU A 445 -6.25 -15.78 -11.86
CA LEU A 445 -5.38 -15.32 -10.76
C LEU A 445 -4.34 -16.37 -10.39
N ALA A 446 -4.78 -17.62 -10.17
CA ALA A 446 -3.89 -18.72 -9.78
C ALA A 446 -2.82 -19.02 -10.84
N LEU A 447 -3.14 -18.83 -12.12
CA LEU A 447 -2.21 -19.00 -13.23
C LEU A 447 -1.28 -17.80 -13.46
N GLY A 448 -1.45 -16.69 -12.72
CA GLY A 448 -0.60 -15.49 -12.84
C GLY A 448 -0.81 -14.69 -14.14
N GLN A 449 -1.90 -14.96 -14.88
CA GLN A 449 -2.20 -14.32 -16.16
C GLN A 449 -2.89 -12.97 -16.02
N ALA A 450 -3.45 -12.68 -14.85
CA ALA A 450 -4.24 -11.47 -14.60
C ALA A 450 -3.38 -10.19 -14.55
N ARG A 451 -3.89 -9.14 -15.20
CA ARG A 451 -3.43 -7.74 -15.18
C ARG A 451 -4.64 -6.85 -14.95
N TRP A 452 -4.44 -5.63 -14.48
CA TRP A 452 -5.55 -4.76 -14.07
C TRP A 452 -5.49 -3.36 -14.66
N ILE A 453 -6.62 -2.88 -15.19
CA ILE A 453 -6.91 -1.46 -15.30
C ILE A 453 -7.86 -1.12 -14.14
N MET A 454 -7.45 -0.18 -13.30
CA MET A 454 -8.29 0.27 -12.19
C MET A 454 -9.08 1.50 -12.62
N VAL A 455 -10.40 1.44 -12.45
CA VAL A 455 -11.29 2.59 -12.66
C VAL A 455 -11.91 3.00 -11.34
N ASP A 456 -12.20 4.28 -11.13
CA ASP A 456 -12.95 4.77 -9.96
C ASP A 456 -12.33 4.41 -8.58
N HIS A 457 -11.09 3.92 -8.58
CA HIS A 457 -10.31 3.65 -7.39
C HIS A 457 -8.84 3.43 -7.72
N SER A 458 -8.00 3.58 -6.70
CA SER A 458 -6.54 3.42 -6.79
C SER A 458 -5.95 2.65 -5.60
N ARG A 459 -6.80 1.97 -4.82
CA ARG A 459 -6.43 1.11 -3.68
C ARG A 459 -6.86 -0.32 -3.97
N SER A 460 -5.90 -1.23 -4.19
CA SER A 460 -6.17 -2.64 -4.42
C SER A 460 -5.13 -3.54 -3.74
N GLU A 461 -5.54 -4.75 -3.36
CA GLU A 461 -4.62 -5.81 -2.91
C GLU A 461 -3.87 -6.45 -4.08
N GLN A 462 -4.36 -6.26 -5.32
CA GLN A 462 -3.77 -6.76 -6.56
C GLN A 462 -2.95 -5.68 -7.29
N GLN A 463 -2.60 -4.59 -6.59
CA GLN A 463 -1.96 -3.38 -7.15
C GLN A 463 -0.69 -3.69 -7.96
N LYS A 464 0.08 -4.70 -7.54
CA LYS A 464 1.27 -5.23 -8.22
C LYS A 464 1.14 -5.36 -9.74
N PHE A 465 0.02 -5.83 -10.26
CA PHE A 465 -0.15 -6.14 -11.69
C PHE A 465 -1.01 -5.11 -12.43
N THR A 466 -1.16 -3.92 -11.86
CA THR A 466 -1.89 -2.80 -12.48
C THR A 466 -1.10 -2.26 -13.66
N ILE A 467 -1.78 -2.02 -14.78
CA ILE A 467 -1.17 -1.48 -16.01
C ILE A 467 -1.61 -0.03 -16.28
N SER A 468 -2.75 0.43 -15.77
CA SER A 468 -3.18 1.83 -15.79
C SER A 468 -4.26 2.12 -14.75
N ILE A 469 -4.46 3.40 -14.43
CA ILE A 469 -5.49 3.89 -13.49
C ILE A 469 -6.29 5.03 -14.14
N VAL A 470 -7.61 4.99 -14.01
CA VAL A 470 -8.53 6.11 -14.31
C VAL A 470 -9.34 6.37 -13.04
N ASP A 471 -9.13 7.49 -12.36
CA ASP A 471 -9.73 7.72 -11.04
C ASP A 471 -10.07 9.21 -10.83
N HIS A 472 -11.10 9.48 -10.04
CA HIS A 472 -11.50 10.81 -9.62
C HIS A 472 -11.40 11.03 -8.09
N HIS A 473 -10.96 10.00 -7.35
CA HIS A 473 -10.64 10.06 -5.93
C HIS A 473 -9.19 10.49 -5.68
N ILE A 474 -8.83 10.77 -4.42
CA ILE A 474 -7.42 10.98 -4.05
C ILE A 474 -6.64 9.67 -4.26
N LEU A 475 -5.58 9.73 -5.07
CA LEU A 475 -4.72 8.58 -5.32
C LEU A 475 -4.12 8.02 -4.03
N SER A 476 -4.07 6.68 -3.94
CA SER A 476 -3.31 6.03 -2.87
C SER A 476 -1.81 6.30 -2.97
N THR A 477 -1.09 6.27 -1.84
CA THR A 477 0.37 6.46 -1.82
C THR A 477 1.09 5.46 -2.73
N THR A 478 0.63 4.20 -2.76
CA THR A 478 1.17 3.16 -3.63
C THR A 478 0.92 3.50 -5.09
N ALA A 479 -0.32 3.80 -5.48
CA ALA A 479 -0.66 4.17 -6.85
C ALA A 479 0.13 5.40 -7.33
N ALA A 480 0.30 6.42 -6.47
CA ALA A 480 1.09 7.61 -6.79
C ALA A 480 2.56 7.29 -7.10
N ARG A 481 3.14 6.27 -6.46
CA ARG A 481 4.54 5.83 -6.67
C ARG A 481 4.73 4.82 -7.81
N GLN A 482 3.65 4.18 -8.25
CA GLN A 482 3.70 3.25 -9.38
C GLN A 482 4.01 3.99 -10.67
N ALA A 483 4.90 3.43 -11.48
CA ALA A 483 5.34 4.00 -12.75
C ALA A 483 4.43 3.63 -13.94
N ILE A 484 3.10 3.71 -13.76
CA ILE A 484 2.08 3.37 -14.76
C ILE A 484 1.31 4.61 -15.26
N PRO A 485 0.70 4.59 -16.46
CA PRO A 485 -0.19 5.64 -16.94
C PRO A 485 -1.37 5.88 -15.99
N LYS A 486 -1.70 7.16 -15.75
CA LYS A 486 -2.79 7.58 -14.87
C LYS A 486 -3.59 8.73 -15.49
N THR A 487 -4.89 8.53 -15.67
CA THR A 487 -5.84 9.63 -15.87
C THR A 487 -6.49 9.91 -14.53
N TRP A 488 -6.12 11.05 -13.93
CA TRP A 488 -6.55 11.41 -12.59
C TRP A 488 -6.94 12.89 -12.53
N GLU A 489 -8.21 13.16 -12.23
CA GLU A 489 -8.77 14.50 -12.07
C GLU A 489 -9.92 14.49 -11.05
N MET A 490 -9.98 15.46 -10.14
CA MET A 490 -11.05 15.53 -9.12
C MET A 490 -12.36 16.09 -9.72
N ILE A 491 -13.06 15.29 -10.53
CA ILE A 491 -14.36 15.64 -11.11
C ILE A 491 -15.52 14.81 -10.52
N GLY A 492 -16.75 15.11 -10.91
CA GLY A 492 -17.97 14.56 -10.31
C GLY A 492 -18.31 13.13 -10.70
N SER A 493 -17.72 12.56 -11.76
CA SER A 493 -17.89 11.14 -12.15
C SER A 493 -16.68 10.60 -12.93
N CYS A 494 -16.23 9.39 -12.60
CA CYS A 494 -15.25 8.62 -13.36
C CYS A 494 -15.82 8.21 -14.74
N SER A 495 -17.12 7.87 -14.86
CA SER A 495 -17.77 7.60 -16.15
C SER A 495 -17.75 8.81 -17.08
N ALA A 496 -17.83 10.03 -16.54
CA ALA A 496 -17.64 11.24 -17.33
C ALA A 496 -16.20 11.35 -17.87
N GLN A 497 -15.18 11.05 -17.05
CA GLN A 497 -13.80 10.99 -17.53
C GLN A 497 -13.63 9.97 -18.65
N ILE A 498 -14.17 8.76 -18.50
CA ILE A 498 -14.09 7.71 -19.52
C ILE A 498 -14.84 8.12 -20.78
N THR A 499 -15.98 8.81 -20.66
CA THR A 499 -16.69 9.40 -21.81
C THR A 499 -15.79 10.36 -22.58
N GLN A 500 -15.07 11.24 -21.90
CA GLN A 500 -14.08 12.12 -22.52
C GLN A 500 -13.03 11.30 -23.29
N LYS A 501 -12.52 10.21 -22.71
CA LYS A 501 -11.55 9.32 -23.38
C LYS A 501 -12.13 8.64 -24.61
N ILE A 502 -13.38 8.18 -24.56
CA ILE A 502 -14.12 7.60 -25.70
C ILE A 502 -14.19 8.58 -26.87
N PHE A 503 -14.60 9.83 -26.60
CA PHE A 503 -14.57 10.89 -27.62
C PHE A 503 -13.16 11.16 -28.13
N GLY A 504 -12.16 11.13 -27.24
CA GLY A 504 -10.75 11.39 -27.57
C GLY A 504 -10.12 10.38 -28.53
N VAL A 505 -10.55 9.11 -28.47
CA VAL A 505 -10.14 8.07 -29.43
C VAL A 505 -11.05 8.01 -30.67
N GLY A 506 -11.97 8.96 -30.80
CA GLY A 506 -12.90 9.09 -31.91
C GLY A 506 -13.99 8.02 -31.94
N ILE A 507 -14.32 7.41 -30.80
CA ILE A 507 -15.51 6.54 -30.70
C ILE A 507 -16.71 7.47 -30.52
N VAL A 508 -17.72 7.30 -31.36
CA VAL A 508 -18.99 8.02 -31.24
C VAL A 508 -19.96 7.08 -30.53
N PRO A 509 -20.42 7.41 -29.30
CA PRO A 509 -21.43 6.61 -28.62
C PRO A 509 -22.71 6.53 -29.44
N ASP A 510 -23.32 5.35 -29.52
CA ASP A 510 -24.72 5.24 -29.95
C ASP A 510 -25.66 5.68 -28.81
N GLN A 511 -26.97 5.65 -29.08
CA GLN A 511 -27.99 6.05 -28.11
C GLN A 511 -27.95 5.23 -26.82
N GLU A 512 -27.74 3.92 -26.89
CA GLU A 512 -27.69 3.04 -25.71
C GLU A 512 -26.43 3.34 -24.88
N MET A 513 -25.28 3.45 -25.54
CA MET A 513 -24.02 3.81 -24.90
C MET A 513 -24.12 5.16 -24.18
N ALA A 514 -24.68 6.18 -24.86
CA ALA A 514 -24.84 7.50 -24.29
C ALA A 514 -25.79 7.48 -23.08
N ARG A 515 -26.88 6.70 -23.15
CA ARG A 515 -27.82 6.50 -22.03
C ARG A 515 -27.14 5.88 -20.80
N LEU A 516 -26.31 4.86 -21.00
CA LEU A 516 -25.59 4.19 -19.91
C LEU A 516 -24.56 5.12 -19.24
N LEU A 517 -23.73 5.79 -20.05
CA LEU A 517 -22.72 6.74 -19.56
C LEU A 517 -23.36 7.93 -18.83
N GLN A 518 -24.45 8.48 -19.38
CA GLN A 518 -25.17 9.59 -18.75
C GLN A 518 -25.87 9.17 -17.47
N GLY A 519 -26.43 7.95 -17.42
CA GLY A 519 -27.05 7.43 -16.20
C GLY A 519 -26.06 7.29 -15.05
N ALA A 520 -24.84 6.79 -15.32
CA ALA A 520 -23.79 6.75 -14.31
C ALA A 520 -23.38 8.14 -13.83
N ALA A 521 -23.13 9.07 -14.77
CA ALA A 521 -22.78 10.45 -14.43
C ALA A 521 -23.89 11.16 -13.62
N LEU A 522 -25.17 10.93 -13.94
CA LEU A 522 -26.31 11.46 -13.18
C LEU A 522 -26.36 10.88 -11.75
N MET A 523 -26.12 9.58 -11.58
CA MET A 523 -26.13 8.96 -10.25
C MET A 523 -25.04 9.54 -9.34
N ASP A 524 -23.81 9.68 -9.83
CA ASP A 524 -22.68 10.11 -9.00
C ASP A 524 -22.64 11.64 -8.76
N THR A 525 -23.10 12.40 -9.76
CA THR A 525 -23.31 13.85 -9.60
C THR A 525 -24.58 14.22 -8.85
N GLU A 526 -25.35 13.24 -8.34
CA GLU A 526 -26.62 13.45 -7.63
C GLU A 526 -27.57 14.34 -8.44
N ASN A 527 -27.84 13.90 -9.67
CA ASN A 527 -28.69 14.60 -10.63
C ASN A 527 -28.22 16.05 -10.91
N ARG A 528 -26.94 16.21 -11.29
CA ARG A 528 -26.31 17.52 -11.56
C ARG A 528 -26.23 18.44 -10.34
N GLY A 529 -26.11 17.88 -9.14
CA GLY A 529 -26.00 18.61 -7.90
C GLY A 529 -24.83 19.61 -7.89
N PRO A 530 -25.02 20.86 -7.43
CA PRO A 530 -24.01 21.92 -7.53
C PRO A 530 -22.75 21.65 -6.69
N LYS A 531 -22.84 20.82 -5.64
CA LYS A 531 -21.71 20.42 -4.80
C LYS A 531 -20.87 19.29 -5.40
N LYS A 532 -21.40 18.54 -6.38
CA LYS A 532 -20.75 17.38 -7.00
C LYS A 532 -20.29 17.64 -8.43
N MET A 533 -21.03 18.44 -9.18
CA MET A 533 -20.79 18.62 -10.62
C MET A 533 -19.75 19.73 -10.90
N THR A 534 -18.63 19.40 -11.53
CA THR A 534 -17.69 20.40 -12.08
C THR A 534 -18.22 20.96 -13.40
N TYR A 535 -17.52 21.95 -13.97
CA TYR A 535 -17.86 22.44 -15.31
C TYR A 535 -17.55 21.40 -16.39
N LYS A 536 -16.50 20.59 -16.20
CA LYS A 536 -16.15 19.51 -17.13
C LYS A 536 -17.23 18.42 -17.16
N ASP A 537 -17.76 18.02 -16.00
CA ASP A 537 -18.88 17.06 -15.92
C ASP A 537 -20.09 17.57 -16.71
N GLU A 538 -20.46 18.84 -16.52
CA GLU A 538 -21.57 19.49 -17.21
C GLU A 538 -21.42 19.45 -18.73
N LEU A 539 -20.24 19.81 -19.26
CA LEU A 539 -19.94 19.72 -20.69
C LEU A 539 -20.12 18.30 -21.24
N ILE A 540 -19.62 17.30 -20.50
CA ILE A 540 -19.67 15.89 -20.92
C ILE A 540 -21.11 15.38 -20.88
N MET A 541 -21.84 15.66 -19.80
CA MET A 541 -23.23 15.25 -19.63
C MET A 541 -24.15 15.88 -20.67
N ASP A 542 -23.90 17.14 -21.06
CA ASP A 542 -24.67 17.80 -22.12
C ASP A 542 -24.40 17.18 -23.50
N ALA A 543 -23.15 16.79 -23.78
CA ALA A 543 -22.81 16.06 -25.00
C ALA A 543 -23.48 14.68 -25.05
N LEU A 544 -23.56 13.98 -23.92
CA LEU A 544 -24.28 12.70 -23.81
C LEU A 544 -25.80 12.86 -23.93
N ARG A 545 -26.37 13.91 -23.30
CA ARG A 545 -27.81 14.22 -23.36
C ARG A 545 -28.30 14.38 -24.79
N ALA A 546 -27.49 14.98 -25.65
CA ALA A 546 -27.80 15.14 -27.07
C ALA A 546 -27.94 13.81 -27.84
N ILE A 547 -27.42 12.69 -27.29
CA ILE A 547 -27.35 11.39 -27.96
C ILE A 547 -28.23 10.34 -27.26
N SER A 548 -28.36 10.39 -25.93
CA SER A 548 -28.95 9.31 -25.11
C SER A 548 -30.44 9.07 -25.33
N GLY A 549 -31.16 10.06 -25.85
CA GLY A 549 -32.62 10.03 -25.98
C GLY A 549 -33.37 10.06 -24.64
N ILE A 550 -32.69 10.37 -23.53
CA ILE A 550 -33.34 10.60 -22.22
C ILE A 550 -34.16 11.90 -22.33
N GLN A 551 -35.49 11.78 -22.25
CA GLN A 551 -36.41 12.91 -22.39
C GLN A 551 -36.49 13.77 -21.11
N ASP A 552 -36.44 13.11 -19.95
CA ASP A 552 -36.54 13.72 -18.63
C ASP A 552 -35.47 13.10 -17.73
N GLU A 553 -34.38 13.83 -17.51
CA GLU A 553 -33.27 13.37 -16.65
C GLU A 553 -33.72 13.20 -15.20
N ASN A 554 -34.63 14.04 -14.69
CA ASN A 554 -35.10 13.94 -13.32
C ASN A 554 -35.89 12.65 -13.16
N ARG A 555 -36.87 12.39 -14.02
CA ARG A 555 -37.63 11.13 -13.97
C ARG A 555 -36.74 9.90 -14.15
N PHE A 556 -35.75 9.99 -15.03
CA PHE A 556 -34.79 8.90 -15.25
C PHE A 556 -33.92 8.63 -14.02
N TYR A 557 -33.36 9.67 -13.40
CA TYR A 557 -32.61 9.58 -12.15
C TYR A 557 -33.47 8.99 -11.02
N GLN A 558 -34.70 9.47 -10.89
CA GLN A 558 -35.67 9.04 -9.88
C GLN A 558 -36.03 7.55 -10.01
N ASP A 559 -36.11 7.01 -11.24
CA ASP A 559 -36.32 5.58 -11.50
C ASP A 559 -35.13 4.71 -11.05
N LEU A 560 -33.90 5.17 -11.31
CA LEU A 560 -32.68 4.49 -10.84
C LEU A 560 -32.56 4.55 -9.31
N MET A 561 -32.80 5.73 -8.72
CA MET A 561 -32.79 5.91 -7.27
C MET A 561 -33.86 5.09 -6.56
N SER A 562 -35.06 4.96 -7.16
CA SER A 562 -36.10 4.08 -6.63
C SER A 562 -35.64 2.63 -6.60
N SER A 563 -34.92 2.16 -7.62
CA SER A 563 -34.35 0.80 -7.65
C SER A 563 -33.28 0.60 -6.57
N LEU A 564 -32.52 1.65 -6.23
CA LEU A 564 -31.56 1.66 -5.13
C LEU A 564 -32.28 1.63 -3.77
N LEU A 565 -33.31 2.43 -3.58
CA LEU A 565 -33.95 2.62 -2.27
C LEU A 565 -34.99 1.55 -1.92
N ASN A 566 -35.57 0.87 -2.90
CA ASN A 566 -36.63 -0.12 -2.70
C ASN A 566 -36.07 -1.54 -2.52
N THR A 567 -35.37 -1.78 -1.41
CA THR A 567 -34.95 -3.12 -0.99
C THR A 567 -35.15 -3.30 0.51
N ASP A 568 -35.69 -4.46 0.89
CA ASP A 568 -35.90 -4.88 2.29
C ASP A 568 -34.98 -6.05 2.67
N ASP A 569 -33.91 -6.28 1.91
CA ASP A 569 -32.91 -7.29 2.22
C ASP A 569 -31.85 -6.67 3.18
N PRO A 570 -31.78 -7.14 4.44
CA PRO A 570 -30.93 -6.55 5.46
C PRO A 570 -29.43 -6.67 5.13
N THR A 571 -29.00 -7.80 4.57
CA THR A 571 -27.61 -8.02 4.19
C THR A 571 -27.23 -7.08 3.06
N ARG A 572 -28.10 -6.89 2.07
CA ARG A 572 -27.85 -5.93 0.97
C ARG A 572 -27.75 -4.49 1.48
N LEU A 573 -28.66 -4.08 2.36
CA LEU A 573 -28.65 -2.73 2.93
C LEU A 573 -27.40 -2.48 3.76
N PHE A 574 -26.95 -3.49 4.52
CA PHE A 574 -25.73 -3.42 5.31
C PHE A 574 -24.49 -3.31 4.41
N GLU A 575 -24.30 -4.24 3.47
CA GLU A 575 -23.07 -4.39 2.69
C GLU A 575 -22.87 -3.30 1.62
N ARG A 576 -23.95 -2.74 1.05
CA ARG A 576 -23.88 -1.84 -0.12
C ARG A 576 -22.98 -0.63 0.10
N ASP A 577 -23.10 0.03 1.25
CA ASP A 577 -22.25 1.16 1.65
C ASP A 577 -21.64 0.89 3.02
N TYR A 578 -21.02 -0.29 3.15
CA TYR A 578 -20.23 -0.69 4.29
C TYR A 578 -18.75 -0.35 4.09
N LYS A 579 -18.13 0.30 5.08
CA LYS A 579 -16.70 0.59 5.06
C LYS A 579 -16.06 0.22 6.39
N GLU A 580 -14.80 -0.22 6.31
CA GLU A 580 -13.92 -0.42 7.46
C GLU A 580 -13.10 0.84 7.66
N ASP A 581 -13.54 1.67 8.59
CA ASP A 581 -12.94 2.97 8.86
C ASP A 581 -11.65 2.78 9.70
N TRP A 582 -10.50 3.13 9.10
CA TRP A 582 -9.16 2.94 9.65
C TRP A 582 -8.83 1.51 10.12
N GLY A 583 -9.66 0.52 9.77
CA GLY A 583 -9.54 -0.87 10.25
C GLY A 583 -9.85 -1.06 11.74
N ILE A 584 -10.49 -0.09 12.40
CA ILE A 584 -10.79 -0.13 13.85
C ILE A 584 -12.28 -0.23 14.17
N PHE A 585 -13.17 0.15 13.24
CA PHE A 585 -14.62 -0.03 13.36
C PHE A 585 -15.28 -0.15 11.98
N GLY A 586 -16.49 -0.71 11.97
CA GLY A 586 -17.34 -0.77 10.78
C GLY A 586 -18.29 0.43 10.69
N PHE A 587 -18.62 0.87 9.48
CA PHE A 587 -19.64 1.89 9.24
C PHE A 587 -20.50 1.49 8.04
N ALA A 588 -21.79 1.23 8.23
CA ALA A 588 -22.75 0.92 7.18
C ALA A 588 -23.78 2.03 7.00
N VAL A 589 -24.14 2.33 5.74
CA VAL A 589 -25.23 3.24 5.38
C VAL A 589 -26.34 2.50 4.63
N ALA A 590 -27.42 2.19 5.34
CA ALA A 590 -28.62 1.56 4.82
C ALA A 590 -29.63 2.62 4.37
N LYS A 591 -29.68 2.90 3.06
CA LYS A 591 -30.68 3.81 2.45
C LYS A 591 -31.89 3.01 1.99
N VAL A 592 -33.08 3.37 2.48
CA VAL A 592 -34.33 2.63 2.30
C VAL A 592 -35.53 3.58 2.40
N LYS A 593 -36.72 3.15 1.99
CA LYS A 593 -38.00 3.87 2.18
C LYS A 593 -38.96 3.17 3.11
N ASN A 594 -39.88 3.94 3.69
CA ASN A 594 -41.01 3.46 4.47
C ASN A 594 -40.58 2.59 5.65
N VAL A 595 -39.50 2.97 6.32
CA VAL A 595 -39.06 2.30 7.56
C VAL A 595 -39.84 2.84 8.75
N PHE A 596 -40.16 4.14 8.75
CA PHE A 596 -40.86 4.80 9.83
C PHE A 596 -42.10 5.53 9.32
N ASP A 597 -43.15 5.58 10.14
CA ASP A 597 -44.29 6.46 9.86
C ASP A 597 -43.99 7.93 10.25
N THR A 598 -44.94 8.83 10.01
CA THR A 598 -44.81 10.26 10.33
C THR A 598 -44.69 10.54 11.84
N ARG A 599 -45.13 9.62 12.70
CA ARG A 599 -45.01 9.69 14.17
C ARG A 599 -43.69 9.09 14.67
N GLY A 600 -42.99 8.34 13.82
CA GLY A 600 -41.75 7.64 14.14
C GLY A 600 -41.94 6.23 14.66
N ASP A 601 -43.12 5.62 14.43
CA ASP A 601 -43.37 4.21 14.67
C ASP A 601 -42.69 3.36 13.58
N GLU A 602 -42.15 2.20 13.96
CA GLU A 602 -41.45 1.30 13.06
C GLU A 602 -42.44 0.55 12.16
N LEU A 603 -42.40 0.81 10.86
CA LEU A 603 -43.18 0.07 9.85
C LEU A 603 -42.48 -1.22 9.45
N LYS A 604 -41.14 -1.28 9.57
CA LYS A 604 -40.30 -2.43 9.22
C LYS A 604 -39.40 -2.90 10.38
N PRO A 605 -39.97 -3.29 11.53
CA PRO A 605 -39.18 -3.65 12.72
C PRO A 605 -38.26 -4.85 12.48
N GLU A 606 -38.71 -5.88 11.75
CA GLU A 606 -37.87 -7.04 11.44
C GLU A 606 -36.62 -6.69 10.62
N LEU A 607 -36.74 -5.73 9.69
CA LEU A 607 -35.63 -5.27 8.87
C LEU A 607 -34.55 -4.62 9.75
N LEU A 608 -34.97 -3.75 10.66
CA LEU A 608 -34.09 -3.06 11.60
C LEU A 608 -33.34 -4.05 12.50
N ILE A 609 -34.05 -5.04 13.05
CA ILE A 609 -33.44 -6.11 13.88
C ILE A 609 -32.38 -6.87 13.08
N LYS A 610 -32.72 -7.32 11.86
CA LYS A 610 -31.80 -8.11 11.03
C LYS A 610 -30.56 -7.30 10.61
N ILE A 611 -30.72 -6.02 10.26
CA ILE A 611 -29.58 -5.13 9.95
C ILE A 611 -28.63 -4.98 11.15
N VAL A 612 -29.16 -4.85 12.36
CA VAL A 612 -28.34 -4.81 13.59
C VAL A 612 -27.60 -6.14 13.78
N SER A 613 -28.26 -7.28 13.54
CA SER A 613 -27.62 -8.60 13.59
C SER A 613 -26.49 -8.78 12.56
N GLU A 614 -26.56 -8.15 11.38
CA GLU A 614 -25.44 -8.10 10.44
C GLU A 614 -24.23 -7.37 11.05
N ALA A 615 -24.46 -6.26 11.74
CA ALA A 615 -23.43 -5.50 12.44
C ALA A 615 -22.80 -6.28 13.60
N GLU A 616 -23.60 -7.01 14.38
CA GLU A 616 -23.11 -7.90 15.44
C GLU A 616 -22.24 -9.03 14.88
N ARG A 617 -22.67 -9.64 13.77
CA ARG A 617 -21.87 -10.66 13.07
C ARG A 617 -20.57 -10.08 12.54
N ASN A 618 -20.61 -8.87 11.97
CA ASN A 618 -19.44 -8.14 11.51
C ASN A 618 -18.44 -7.89 12.65
N ASN A 619 -18.91 -7.40 13.81
CA ASN A 619 -18.08 -7.22 14.99
C ASN A 619 -17.43 -8.53 15.44
N LYS A 620 -18.16 -9.65 15.46
CA LYS A 620 -17.61 -10.97 15.82
C LYS A 620 -16.58 -11.47 14.80
N GLN A 621 -16.84 -11.33 13.51
CA GLN A 621 -15.96 -11.84 12.45
C GLN A 621 -14.66 -11.03 12.32
N LYS A 622 -14.73 -9.72 12.55
CA LYS A 622 -13.60 -8.79 12.40
C LYS A 622 -12.98 -8.37 13.74
N ASN A 623 -13.54 -8.86 14.83
CA ASN A 623 -13.22 -8.48 16.21
C ASN A 623 -13.25 -6.95 16.45
N PHE A 624 -14.19 -6.25 15.83
CA PHE A 624 -14.35 -4.81 16.03
C PHE A 624 -15.03 -4.49 17.36
N CYS A 625 -14.62 -3.37 17.96
CA CYS A 625 -15.25 -2.84 19.17
C CYS A 625 -16.58 -2.13 18.91
N LEU A 626 -16.80 -1.68 17.67
CA LEU A 626 -17.97 -0.93 17.25
C LEU A 626 -18.24 -1.19 15.76
N THR A 627 -19.51 -1.32 15.40
CA THR A 627 -20.02 -1.10 14.05
C THR A 627 -21.16 -0.09 14.15
N ILE A 628 -21.06 0.99 13.39
CA ILE A 628 -22.09 2.02 13.28
C ILE A 628 -22.99 1.67 12.09
N VAL A 629 -24.30 1.64 12.30
CA VAL A 629 -25.25 1.40 11.20
C VAL A 629 -26.25 2.53 11.10
N LYS A 630 -26.20 3.24 9.98
CA LYS A 630 -27.05 4.39 9.68
C LYS A 630 -28.19 3.97 8.79
N VAL A 631 -29.41 3.91 9.32
CA VAL A 631 -30.63 3.66 8.53
C VAL A 631 -31.23 5.01 8.15
N VAL A 632 -31.18 5.33 6.86
CA VAL A 632 -31.68 6.58 6.27
C VAL A 632 -33.01 6.29 5.57
N ASP A 633 -34.10 6.84 6.11
CA ASP A 633 -35.45 6.68 5.57
C ASP A 633 -35.78 7.85 4.63
N TYR A 634 -35.82 7.56 3.34
CA TYR A 634 -36.08 8.54 2.28
C TYR A 634 -37.59 8.76 2.06
N GLU A 635 -37.95 9.99 1.72
CA GLU A 635 -39.29 10.34 1.25
C GLU A 635 -39.57 9.79 -0.17
N ASP A 636 -40.82 9.88 -0.61
CA ASP A 636 -41.25 9.38 -1.91
C ASP A 636 -40.56 10.07 -3.09
N ASP A 637 -40.07 11.31 -2.90
CA ASP A 637 -39.30 12.07 -3.89
C ASP A 637 -37.85 11.58 -4.09
N ASN A 638 -37.42 10.53 -3.37
CA ASN A 638 -36.06 9.96 -3.36
C ASN A 638 -34.92 10.95 -3.06
N GLU A 639 -35.23 12.19 -2.67
CA GLU A 639 -34.26 13.27 -2.45
C GLU A 639 -34.21 13.65 -0.98
N ARG A 640 -35.38 13.88 -0.36
CA ARG A 640 -35.47 14.30 1.04
C ARG A 640 -35.47 13.11 1.98
N VAL A 641 -34.91 13.33 3.17
CA VAL A 641 -34.87 12.34 4.25
C VAL A 641 -35.97 12.66 5.25
N ASN A 642 -36.87 11.70 5.47
CA ASN A 642 -37.89 11.75 6.51
C ASN A 642 -37.21 11.70 7.89
N ARG A 643 -36.38 10.68 8.09
CA ARG A 643 -35.82 10.32 9.39
C ARG A 643 -34.56 9.49 9.23
N GLU A 644 -33.66 9.60 10.19
CA GLU A 644 -32.47 8.76 10.26
C GLU A 644 -32.34 8.13 11.66
N ARG A 645 -32.02 6.85 11.70
CA ARG A 645 -31.69 6.13 12.93
C ARG A 645 -30.29 5.54 12.83
N VAL A 646 -29.42 5.96 13.73
CA VAL A 646 -28.01 5.58 13.79
C VAL A 646 -27.81 4.61 14.96
N TYR A 647 -27.60 3.34 14.66
CA TYR A 647 -27.28 2.30 15.63
C TYR A 647 -25.79 2.32 15.97
N LEU A 648 -25.48 2.22 17.25
CA LEU A 648 -24.13 2.03 17.78
C LEU A 648 -24.03 0.59 18.31
N VAL A 649 -23.56 -0.31 17.47
CA VAL A 649 -23.49 -1.75 17.79
C VAL A 649 -22.10 -2.07 18.30
N PHE A 650 -21.96 -2.21 19.61
CA PHE A 650 -20.69 -2.58 20.24
C PHE A 650 -20.56 -4.10 20.38
N ASN A 651 -19.33 -4.58 20.58
CA ASN A 651 -19.13 -5.96 21.01
C ASN A 651 -19.42 -6.16 22.51
N ASP A 652 -19.30 -7.40 22.98
CA ASP A 652 -19.66 -7.78 24.36
C ASP A 652 -18.73 -7.18 25.43
N TYR A 653 -17.48 -6.86 25.08
CA TYR A 653 -16.47 -6.36 26.01
C TYR A 653 -16.26 -4.84 25.96
N ALA A 654 -17.04 -4.11 25.16
CA ALA A 654 -16.94 -2.66 25.07
C ALA A 654 -17.30 -2.00 26.43
N PRO A 655 -16.39 -1.21 27.03
CA PRO A 655 -16.60 -0.59 28.33
C PRO A 655 -17.80 0.35 28.35
N GLU A 656 -18.50 0.44 29.48
CA GLU A 656 -19.65 1.36 29.63
C GLU A 656 -19.27 2.82 29.34
N LYS A 657 -18.06 3.23 29.76
CA LYS A 657 -17.53 4.57 29.47
C LYS A 657 -17.38 4.81 27.96
N PHE A 658 -16.90 3.82 27.21
CA PHE A 658 -16.79 3.92 25.75
C PHE A 658 -18.17 4.12 25.15
N ARG A 659 -19.14 3.28 25.53
CA ARG A 659 -20.52 3.38 25.06
C ARG A 659 -21.10 4.77 25.31
N ALA A 660 -21.02 5.25 26.56
CA ALA A 660 -21.57 6.54 26.96
C ALA A 660 -21.00 7.70 26.14
N VAL A 661 -19.67 7.76 25.97
CA VAL A 661 -19.00 8.81 25.21
C VAL A 661 -19.35 8.75 23.71
N THR A 662 -19.42 7.55 23.12
CA THR A 662 -19.78 7.39 21.71
C THR A 662 -21.20 7.91 21.44
N PHE A 663 -22.16 7.65 22.33
CA PHE A 663 -23.51 8.22 22.23
C PHE A 663 -23.51 9.75 22.35
N GLU A 664 -22.79 10.30 23.32
CA GLU A 664 -22.68 11.76 23.49
C GLU A 664 -22.07 12.42 22.25
N CYS A 665 -21.01 11.83 21.70
CA CYS A 665 -20.36 12.28 20.47
C CYS A 665 -21.36 12.35 19.30
N LEU A 666 -22.14 11.28 19.11
CA LEU A 666 -23.13 11.22 18.02
C LEU A 666 -24.16 12.35 18.12
N GLU A 667 -24.73 12.56 19.31
CA GLU A 667 -25.72 13.62 19.49
C GLU A 667 -25.13 15.02 19.26
N ARG A 668 -23.89 15.26 19.70
CA ARG A 668 -23.18 16.52 19.45
C ARG A 668 -22.92 16.75 17.97
N ILE A 669 -22.50 15.71 17.23
CA ILE A 669 -22.33 15.78 15.77
C ILE A 669 -23.66 16.19 15.12
N ILE A 670 -24.77 15.52 15.45
CA ILE A 670 -26.08 15.82 14.86
C ILE A 670 -26.51 17.26 15.14
N ARG A 671 -26.37 17.73 16.40
CA ARG A 671 -26.71 19.11 16.76
C ARG A 671 -25.81 20.13 16.06
N HIS A 672 -24.54 19.83 15.89
CA HIS A 672 -23.60 20.72 15.19
C HIS A 672 -23.94 20.85 13.71
N GLU A 673 -24.18 19.72 13.02
CA GLU A 673 -24.44 19.71 11.57
C GLU A 673 -25.77 20.37 11.20
N PHE A 674 -26.80 20.21 12.03
CA PHE A 674 -28.16 20.63 11.68
C PHE A 674 -28.72 21.79 12.53
N GLY A 675 -28.01 22.21 13.57
CA GLY A 675 -28.43 23.26 14.51
C GLY A 675 -29.66 22.88 15.35
N GLU A 676 -30.30 23.86 15.97
CA GLU A 676 -31.42 23.64 16.92
C GLU A 676 -32.72 23.11 16.27
N ARG A 677 -32.82 23.13 14.94
CA ARG A 677 -34.02 22.68 14.22
C ARG A 677 -34.17 21.16 14.19
N VAL A 678 -33.09 20.42 14.46
CA VAL A 678 -33.11 18.96 14.47
C VAL A 678 -33.80 18.43 15.73
N LYS A 679 -34.72 17.49 15.55
CA LYS A 679 -35.30 16.74 16.66
C LYS A 679 -34.49 15.47 16.86
N ILE A 680 -34.11 15.16 18.10
CA ILE A 680 -33.27 14.02 18.45
C ILE A 680 -33.96 13.19 19.54
N ARG A 681 -33.93 11.86 19.40
CA ARG A 681 -34.38 10.88 20.39
C ARG A 681 -33.28 9.84 20.61
N ARG A 682 -32.85 9.65 21.86
CA ARG A 682 -31.93 8.56 22.23
C ARG A 682 -32.71 7.30 22.58
N LEU A 683 -32.26 6.18 22.02
CA LEU A 683 -32.71 4.82 22.30
C LEU A 683 -31.57 4.05 23.00
N ASN A 684 -31.84 2.83 23.47
CA ASN A 684 -30.84 2.02 24.19
C ASN A 684 -29.58 1.73 23.37
N ASN A 685 -29.72 1.46 22.06
CA ASN A 685 -28.63 1.10 21.15
C ASN A 685 -28.54 2.02 19.92
N ALA A 686 -29.27 3.14 19.89
CA ALA A 686 -29.31 4.04 18.74
C ALA A 686 -29.62 5.50 19.10
N VAL A 687 -29.29 6.41 18.20
CA VAL A 687 -29.75 7.80 18.21
C VAL A 687 -30.56 8.03 16.94
N GLU A 688 -31.74 8.61 17.09
CA GLU A 688 -32.68 8.88 16.01
C GLU A 688 -32.92 10.37 15.87
N PHE A 689 -32.94 10.88 14.64
CA PHE A 689 -33.18 12.30 14.38
C PHE A 689 -34.02 12.55 13.12
N TRP A 690 -34.71 13.69 13.09
CA TRP A 690 -35.60 14.08 11.99
C TRP A 690 -35.86 15.60 11.94
N GLY A 691 -36.57 16.05 10.90
CA GLY A 691 -37.00 17.45 10.72
C GLY A 691 -36.01 18.34 9.96
N VAL A 692 -34.97 17.75 9.37
CA VAL A 692 -33.90 18.47 8.65
C VAL A 692 -33.96 18.26 7.13
N GLY A 693 -34.60 17.19 6.66
CA GLY A 693 -34.73 16.85 5.24
C GLY A 693 -33.44 16.33 4.59
N ASP A 694 -32.35 16.21 5.35
CA ASP A 694 -31.01 15.82 4.90
C ASP A 694 -30.45 14.69 5.78
N GLN A 695 -29.43 14.00 5.28
CA GLN A 695 -28.80 12.86 5.96
C GLN A 695 -27.50 13.26 6.66
N LEU A 696 -27.15 12.56 7.75
CA LEU A 696 -25.85 12.79 8.39
C LEU A 696 -24.71 12.21 7.51
N SER A 697 -23.73 13.02 7.17
CA SER A 697 -22.63 12.59 6.30
C SER A 697 -21.62 11.71 7.02
N ARG A 698 -21.40 10.47 6.55
CA ARG A 698 -20.31 9.60 7.03
C ARG A 698 -18.94 10.29 6.94
N LYS A 699 -18.72 11.14 5.92
CA LYS A 699 -17.45 11.88 5.74
C LYS A 699 -17.17 12.88 6.87
N VAL A 700 -18.19 13.24 7.65
CA VAL A 700 -18.05 14.02 8.89
C VAL A 700 -18.03 13.08 10.09
N THR A 701 -18.99 12.17 10.17
CA THR A 701 -19.20 11.30 11.33
C THR A 701 -18.02 10.36 11.61
N ALA A 702 -17.55 9.62 10.61
CA ALA A 702 -16.50 8.62 10.81
C ALA A 702 -15.17 9.22 11.28
N PRO A 703 -14.64 10.32 10.70
CA PRO A 703 -13.47 11.01 11.22
C PRO A 703 -13.61 11.51 12.67
N THR A 704 -14.80 11.95 13.07
CA THR A 704 -15.04 12.37 14.46
C THR A 704 -15.06 11.17 15.42
N PHE A 705 -15.53 10.00 15.00
CA PHE A 705 -15.45 8.79 15.85
C PHE A 705 -14.05 8.20 15.98
N GLU A 706 -13.22 8.31 14.94
CA GLU A 706 -11.87 7.74 14.88
C GLU A 706 -11.05 7.92 16.17
N PRO A 707 -10.82 9.14 16.70
CA PRO A 707 -9.97 9.32 17.86
C PRO A 707 -10.53 8.65 19.13
N ILE A 708 -11.86 8.62 19.29
CA ILE A 708 -12.51 7.95 20.44
C ILE A 708 -12.33 6.44 20.32
N VAL A 709 -12.69 5.87 19.17
CA VAL A 709 -12.57 4.42 18.95
C VAL A 709 -11.12 3.97 19.09
N SER A 710 -10.18 4.72 18.52
CA SER A 710 -8.73 4.48 18.63
C SER A 710 -8.26 4.45 20.08
N ALA A 711 -8.69 5.43 20.90
CA ALA A 711 -8.32 5.51 22.30
C ALA A 711 -8.84 4.34 23.16
N PHE A 712 -10.02 3.80 22.85
CA PHE A 712 -10.61 2.66 23.56
C PHE A 712 -10.20 1.29 22.99
N ASN A 713 -9.69 1.22 21.76
CA ASN A 713 -9.23 0.00 21.11
C ASN A 713 -7.70 -0.21 21.19
N GLU A 714 -6.98 0.61 21.96
CA GLU A 714 -5.52 0.56 22.09
C GLU A 714 -5.00 -0.77 22.68
N TYR A 715 -5.82 -1.48 23.43
CA TYR A 715 -5.47 -2.74 24.08
C TYR A 715 -6.38 -3.88 23.62
N TYR A 716 -5.78 -5.04 23.43
CA TYR A 716 -6.47 -6.32 23.26
C TYR A 716 -6.52 -7.04 24.61
N TYR A 717 -7.71 -7.39 25.09
CA TYR A 717 -7.85 -8.24 26.27
C TYR A 717 -7.67 -9.70 25.86
N SER A 718 -6.75 -10.43 26.50
CA SER A 718 -6.55 -11.86 26.27
C SER A 718 -7.15 -12.69 27.41
N PRO A 719 -8.28 -13.38 27.20
CA PRO A 719 -8.86 -14.30 28.17
C PRO A 719 -7.90 -15.44 28.56
N ALA A 720 -7.05 -15.93 27.65
CA ALA A 720 -6.13 -17.04 27.91
C ALA A 720 -5.14 -16.77 29.06
N ILE A 721 -4.75 -15.51 29.25
CA ILE A 721 -3.75 -15.09 30.24
C ILE A 721 -4.25 -14.01 31.20
N GLY A 722 -5.47 -13.50 31.01
CA GLY A 722 -6.12 -12.55 31.92
C GLY A 722 -5.46 -11.17 31.96
N VAL A 723 -4.88 -10.71 30.86
CA VAL A 723 -4.23 -9.39 30.76
C VAL A 723 -4.65 -8.64 29.50
N HIS A 724 -4.59 -7.31 29.59
CA HIS A 724 -4.75 -6.38 28.46
C HIS A 724 -3.38 -6.12 27.84
N VAL A 725 -3.20 -6.56 26.60
CA VAL A 725 -1.97 -6.40 25.84
C VAL A 725 -2.12 -5.21 24.90
N LYS A 726 -1.20 -4.25 24.98
CA LYS A 726 -1.24 -3.10 24.07
C LYS A 726 -1.06 -3.55 22.63
N ARG A 727 -1.90 -3.06 21.72
CA ARG A 727 -1.81 -3.35 20.28
C ARG A 727 -0.58 -2.68 19.66
N ASP A 728 -0.18 -1.50 20.11
CA ASP A 728 1.07 -0.86 19.67
C ASP A 728 2.17 -0.96 20.75
N PHE A 729 3.37 -0.48 20.42
CA PHE A 729 4.50 -0.39 21.36
C PHE A 729 4.38 0.80 22.30
N LEU A 730 5.14 0.77 23.39
CA LEU A 730 5.22 1.87 24.34
C LEU A 730 5.78 3.12 23.64
N ARG A 731 5.07 4.24 23.75
CA ARG A 731 5.49 5.55 23.22
C ARG A 731 5.78 6.48 24.38
N VAL A 732 6.76 7.36 24.22
CA VAL A 732 7.11 8.34 25.25
C VAL A 732 5.98 9.34 25.42
N ASP A 733 5.65 9.61 26.67
CA ASP A 733 4.81 10.71 27.12
C ASP A 733 5.45 11.39 28.35
N GLU A 734 4.75 12.38 28.93
CA GLU A 734 5.24 13.14 30.09
C GLU A 734 5.48 12.26 31.32
N GLU A 735 4.63 11.25 31.54
CA GLU A 735 4.71 10.35 32.69
C GLU A 735 5.91 9.42 32.57
N ILE A 736 6.07 8.77 31.42
CA ILE A 736 7.23 7.92 31.11
C ILE A 736 8.53 8.73 31.21
N THR A 737 8.52 9.98 30.73
CA THR A 737 9.67 10.87 30.82
C THR A 737 10.04 11.21 32.27
N SER A 738 9.04 11.42 33.13
CA SER A 738 9.26 11.68 34.57
C SER A 738 9.88 10.48 35.26
N PHE A 739 9.26 9.30 35.14
CA PHE A 739 9.76 8.08 35.78
C PHE A 739 11.15 7.68 35.28
N ALA A 740 11.40 7.79 33.97
CA ALA A 740 12.72 7.50 33.44
C ALA A 740 13.80 8.44 34.00
N LYS A 741 13.48 9.74 34.17
CA LYS A 741 14.39 10.70 34.79
C LYS A 741 14.67 10.36 36.26
N GLU A 742 13.65 9.96 37.02
CA GLU A 742 13.78 9.52 38.42
C GLU A 742 14.65 8.26 38.55
N LEU A 743 14.52 7.33 37.61
CA LEU A 743 15.30 6.09 37.55
C LEU A 743 16.70 6.28 36.93
N GLY A 744 17.05 7.48 36.46
CA GLY A 744 18.32 7.74 35.76
C GLY A 744 18.42 7.07 34.38
N ILE A 745 17.30 6.66 33.80
CA ILE A 745 17.22 6.02 32.48
C ILE A 745 17.20 7.11 31.40
N LYS A 746 18.20 7.09 30.52
CA LYS A 746 18.18 7.93 29.32
C LYS A 746 17.24 7.34 28.27
N LEU A 747 16.10 8.00 28.04
CA LEU A 747 15.12 7.63 27.03
C LEU A 747 15.59 8.00 25.62
N TYR A 748 15.24 7.13 24.68
CA TYR A 748 15.38 7.35 23.25
C TYR A 748 14.07 6.95 22.58
N THR A 749 13.79 7.58 21.44
CA THR A 749 12.64 7.24 20.62
C THR A 749 13.04 7.05 19.18
N ASP A 750 12.34 6.15 18.49
CA ASP A 750 12.36 6.16 17.04
C ASP A 750 11.54 7.32 16.46
N LYS A 751 11.45 7.38 15.13
CA LYS A 751 10.69 8.40 14.39
C LYS A 751 9.18 8.39 14.68
N GLU A 752 8.65 7.31 15.25
CA GLU A 752 7.25 7.21 15.68
C GLU A 752 7.08 7.57 17.17
N GLY A 753 8.15 7.92 17.90
CA GLY A 753 8.05 8.22 19.33
C GLY A 753 7.98 6.98 20.22
N ARG A 754 8.25 5.77 19.67
CA ARG A 754 8.26 4.52 20.45
C ARG A 754 9.55 4.43 21.26
N VAL A 755 9.44 4.03 22.53
CA VAL A 755 10.58 3.84 23.43
C VAL A 755 11.50 2.77 22.85
N CYS A 756 12.73 3.16 22.52
CA CYS A 756 13.75 2.25 22.02
C CYS A 756 15.08 2.49 22.74
N ASN A 757 16.14 1.77 22.35
CA ASN A 757 17.48 1.98 22.90
C ASN A 757 17.53 1.88 24.45
N ILE A 758 16.76 0.94 24.97
CA ILE A 758 16.61 0.64 26.39
C ILE A 758 17.01 -0.82 26.65
N THR A 759 17.77 -1.07 27.72
CA THR A 759 18.19 -2.44 28.06
C THR A 759 17.01 -3.20 28.66
N PHE A 760 17.07 -4.54 28.69
CA PHE A 760 16.00 -5.33 29.31
C PHE A 760 15.78 -4.95 30.78
N ASN A 761 16.87 -4.68 31.51
CA ASN A 761 16.81 -4.34 32.93
C ASN A 761 16.24 -2.93 33.16
N GLU A 762 16.64 -1.95 32.35
CA GLU A 762 16.06 -0.60 32.36
C GLU A 762 14.56 -0.64 32.02
N ALA A 763 14.19 -1.44 31.00
CA ALA A 763 12.80 -1.63 30.60
C ALA A 763 11.95 -2.20 31.75
N LYS A 764 12.44 -3.24 32.42
CA LYS A 764 11.76 -3.84 33.58
C LYS A 764 11.56 -2.84 34.72
N CYS A 765 12.61 -2.12 35.13
CA CYS A 765 12.51 -1.12 36.19
C CYS A 765 11.52 0.01 35.86
N LEU A 766 11.53 0.46 34.60
CA LEU A 766 10.60 1.47 34.12
C LEU A 766 9.15 0.98 34.18
N LEU A 767 8.88 -0.23 33.71
CA LEU A 767 7.52 -0.80 33.71
C LEU A 767 7.01 -1.10 35.11
N ASP A 768 7.86 -1.61 36.00
CA ASP A 768 7.52 -1.85 37.40
C ASP A 768 7.08 -0.54 38.07
N SER A 769 7.75 0.59 37.76
CA SER A 769 7.38 1.92 38.28
C SER A 769 6.08 2.47 37.67
N LEU A 770 5.76 2.07 36.43
CA LEU A 770 4.52 2.46 35.73
C LEU A 770 3.34 1.53 36.03
N GLY A 771 3.52 0.46 36.81
CA GLY A 771 2.48 -0.54 37.07
C GLY A 771 2.14 -1.41 35.86
N PHE A 772 3.04 -1.51 34.88
CA PHE A 772 2.90 -2.35 33.69
C PHE A 772 3.78 -3.60 33.75
N THR A 773 3.53 -4.54 32.85
CA THR A 773 4.38 -5.70 32.62
C THR A 773 4.61 -5.94 31.12
N MET A 774 5.34 -6.98 30.76
CA MET A 774 5.52 -7.47 29.39
C MET A 774 5.02 -8.91 29.30
N LEU A 775 4.69 -9.38 28.10
CA LEU A 775 4.38 -10.80 27.90
C LEU A 775 5.65 -11.63 28.06
N SER A 776 5.59 -12.70 28.86
CA SER A 776 6.63 -13.73 28.82
C SER A 776 6.58 -14.51 27.49
N LEU A 777 7.65 -15.24 27.18
CA LEU A 777 7.76 -16.05 25.97
C LEU A 777 6.56 -17.01 25.76
N PRO A 778 6.12 -17.82 26.74
CA PRO A 778 4.94 -18.67 26.56
C PRO A 778 3.63 -17.87 26.44
N GLU A 779 3.48 -16.76 27.17
CA GLU A 779 2.28 -15.92 27.08
C GLU A 779 2.12 -15.30 25.69
N TYR A 780 3.22 -14.80 25.12
CA TYR A 780 3.24 -14.27 23.75
C TYR A 780 2.65 -15.28 22.75
N TRP A 781 3.08 -16.54 22.81
CA TRP A 781 2.58 -17.58 21.92
C TRP A 781 1.12 -17.95 22.18
N ARG A 782 0.67 -17.93 23.43
CA ARG A 782 -0.74 -18.15 23.79
C ARG A 782 -1.63 -17.04 23.24
N VAL A 783 -1.23 -15.78 23.38
CA VAL A 783 -1.93 -14.63 22.80
C VAL A 783 -1.94 -14.73 21.28
N LEU A 784 -0.81 -15.06 20.65
CA LEU A 784 -0.74 -15.22 19.19
C LEU A 784 -1.66 -16.34 18.68
N SER A 785 -1.72 -17.47 19.40
CA SER A 785 -2.61 -18.59 19.08
C SER A 785 -4.09 -18.17 19.23
N GLU A 786 -4.42 -17.46 20.30
CA GLU A 786 -5.76 -16.95 20.58
C GLU A 786 -6.23 -15.98 19.49
N VAL A 787 -5.45 -14.92 19.20
CA VAL A 787 -5.82 -13.89 18.21
C VAL A 787 -5.93 -14.47 16.80
N THR A 788 -5.14 -15.52 16.51
CA THR A 788 -5.24 -16.24 15.23
C THR A 788 -6.55 -17.05 15.16
N LYS A 789 -6.98 -17.67 16.26
CA LYS A 789 -8.24 -18.44 16.32
C LYS A 789 -9.47 -17.55 16.23
N VAL A 790 -9.47 -16.40 16.91
CA VAL A 790 -10.60 -15.45 16.88
C VAL A 790 -10.54 -14.48 15.68
N ASN A 791 -9.55 -14.64 14.81
CA ASN A 791 -9.35 -13.80 13.62
C ASN A 791 -9.26 -12.29 13.94
N ASP A 792 -8.64 -11.92 15.07
CA ASP A 792 -8.34 -10.51 15.36
C ASP A 792 -7.18 -10.07 14.45
N VAL A 793 -7.55 -9.53 13.29
CA VAL A 793 -6.62 -9.13 12.24
C VAL A 793 -5.62 -8.09 12.76
N GLN A 794 -6.09 -7.13 13.56
CA GLN A 794 -5.27 -6.02 14.02
C GLN A 794 -4.20 -6.49 15.03
N MET A 795 -4.57 -7.27 16.05
CA MET A 795 -3.62 -7.80 17.02
C MET A 795 -2.64 -8.76 16.36
N ASN A 796 -3.10 -9.59 15.43
CA ASN A 796 -2.24 -10.51 14.70
C ASN A 796 -1.18 -9.76 13.87
N GLN A 797 -1.58 -8.67 13.19
CA GLN A 797 -0.66 -7.79 12.48
C GLN A 797 0.37 -7.16 13.43
N HIS A 798 -0.05 -6.69 14.60
CA HIS A 798 0.85 -6.06 15.57
C HIS A 798 1.84 -7.04 16.22
N LEU A 799 1.39 -8.24 16.61
CA LEU A 799 2.27 -9.30 17.11
C LEU A 799 3.29 -9.73 16.04
N ARG A 800 2.96 -9.59 14.76
CA ARG A 800 3.84 -9.92 13.62
C ARG A 800 4.49 -8.69 12.97
N SER A 801 4.49 -7.55 13.66
CA SER A 801 4.86 -6.27 13.06
C SER A 801 6.29 -6.25 12.52
N ARG A 802 6.48 -5.56 11.38
CA ARG A 802 7.77 -5.50 10.66
C ARG A 802 8.78 -4.51 11.22
N GLY A 803 8.30 -3.47 11.89
CA GLY A 803 9.07 -2.25 12.15
C GLY A 803 9.71 -2.16 13.53
N PHE A 804 9.50 -3.14 14.40
CA PHE A 804 9.94 -3.02 15.79
C PHE A 804 10.16 -4.40 16.44
N VAL A 805 11.12 -4.47 17.34
CA VAL A 805 11.48 -5.67 18.11
C VAL A 805 11.03 -5.47 19.55
N GLU A 806 10.38 -6.47 20.15
CA GLU A 806 9.95 -6.42 21.55
C GLU A 806 10.69 -7.43 22.40
N PHE A 807 11.02 -7.01 23.62
CA PHE A 807 11.37 -7.92 24.69
C PHE A 807 10.20 -8.83 25.05
N LEU A 808 10.51 -10.07 25.36
CA LEU A 808 9.62 -10.99 26.06
C LEU A 808 10.14 -11.14 27.48
N ASP A 809 9.23 -11.14 28.46
CA ASP A 809 9.54 -11.15 29.90
C ASP A 809 10.02 -12.52 30.38
N THR A 810 11.09 -13.01 29.76
CA THR A 810 11.72 -14.29 30.00
C THR A 810 13.23 -14.12 29.98
N VAL A 811 13.93 -14.80 30.88
CA VAL A 811 15.39 -14.89 30.85
C VAL A 811 15.77 -16.35 30.64
N ILE A 812 16.63 -16.61 29.65
CA ILE A 812 17.23 -17.91 29.40
C ILE A 812 18.59 -17.94 30.09
N LEU A 813 18.82 -18.98 30.91
CA LEU A 813 20.07 -19.18 31.64
C LEU A 813 20.74 -20.50 31.21
N ASP A 814 22.06 -20.42 30.98
CA ASP A 814 22.97 -21.53 30.66
C ASP A 814 22.44 -22.46 29.56
N HIS A 815 21.73 -21.89 28.58
CA HIS A 815 21.11 -22.59 27.46
C HIS A 815 20.09 -23.69 27.82
N GLN A 816 19.70 -23.85 29.10
CA GLN A 816 18.90 -24.99 29.57
C GLN A 816 17.83 -24.64 30.61
N PHE A 817 17.79 -23.38 31.07
CA PHE A 817 16.80 -22.92 32.04
C PHE A 817 16.06 -21.68 31.54
N SER A 818 14.79 -21.54 31.90
CA SER A 818 13.99 -20.34 31.65
C SER A 818 13.31 -19.84 32.91
N LEU A 819 13.29 -18.51 33.07
CA LEU A 819 12.59 -17.79 34.12
C LEU A 819 11.63 -16.80 33.47
N ASN A 820 10.34 -16.96 33.69
CA ASN A 820 9.32 -16.01 33.24
C ASN A 820 9.03 -14.99 34.34
N HIS A 821 8.84 -13.73 33.96
CA HIS A 821 8.65 -12.58 34.86
C HIS A 821 9.67 -12.54 36.00
N PRO A 822 10.99 -12.57 35.73
CA PRO A 822 11.99 -12.54 36.78
C PRO A 822 11.95 -11.21 37.55
N HIS A 823 12.23 -11.30 38.84
CA HIS A 823 12.58 -10.16 39.67
C HIS A 823 14.08 -9.89 39.53
N ILE A 824 14.43 -8.64 39.27
CA ILE A 824 15.82 -8.20 39.09
C ILE A 824 16.36 -7.75 40.46
N THR A 825 17.50 -8.29 40.87
CA THR A 825 18.21 -7.83 42.07
C THR A 825 19.68 -7.51 41.78
N GLY A 826 20.22 -6.47 42.42
CA GLY A 826 21.58 -5.98 42.18
C GLY A 826 21.66 -4.81 41.19
N SER A 827 22.86 -4.30 40.94
CA SER A 827 23.11 -3.16 40.04
C SER A 827 24.44 -3.32 39.28
N GLY A 828 24.53 -2.75 38.08
CA GLY A 828 25.75 -2.80 37.26
C GLY A 828 26.04 -4.22 36.76
N GLU A 829 27.26 -4.71 36.96
CA GLU A 829 27.68 -6.05 36.53
C GLU A 829 27.16 -7.18 37.45
N ASN A 830 26.61 -6.86 38.62
CA ASN A 830 26.16 -7.83 39.64
C ASN A 830 24.64 -8.10 39.59
N ILE A 831 24.03 -8.05 38.41
CA ILE A 831 22.60 -8.29 38.25
C ILE A 831 22.29 -9.79 38.36
N THR A 832 21.29 -10.12 39.15
CA THR A 832 20.79 -11.49 39.36
C THR A 832 19.29 -11.55 39.08
N TYR A 833 18.86 -12.63 38.44
CA TYR A 833 17.46 -12.87 38.09
C TYR A 833 16.87 -13.90 39.05
N LYS A 834 15.87 -13.51 39.84
CA LYS A 834 15.15 -14.39 40.78
C LYS A 834 13.76 -14.71 40.28
N GLY A 835 13.33 -15.95 40.44
CA GLY A 835 11.99 -16.39 40.04
C GLY A 835 11.90 -17.91 39.96
N LYS A 836 10.78 -18.41 39.42
CA LYS A 836 10.60 -19.84 39.20
C LYS A 836 11.47 -20.30 38.02
N ILE A 837 12.50 -21.10 38.31
CA ILE A 837 13.38 -21.70 37.32
C ILE A 837 12.70 -22.94 36.72
N ASN A 838 12.62 -22.99 35.40
CA ASN A 838 12.11 -24.15 34.66
C ASN A 838 13.23 -24.72 33.79
N LYS A 839 13.46 -26.03 33.88
CA LYS A 839 14.36 -26.72 32.94
C LYS A 839 13.68 -26.82 31.58
N VAL A 840 14.40 -26.45 30.52
CA VAL A 840 13.87 -26.40 29.15
C VAL A 840 14.85 -27.06 28.18
N GLU A 841 14.31 -27.56 27.07
CA GLU A 841 15.10 -28.04 25.94
C GLU A 841 15.04 -26.99 24.83
N ILE A 842 16.20 -26.52 24.39
CA ILE A 842 16.31 -25.46 23.38
C ILE A 842 16.98 -26.04 22.13
N PRO A 843 16.24 -26.20 21.01
CA PRO A 843 16.85 -26.64 19.76
C PRO A 843 17.97 -25.67 19.33
N VAL A 844 19.13 -26.22 18.98
CA VAL A 844 20.28 -25.45 18.49
C VAL A 844 20.00 -24.99 17.06
N ALA A 845 20.29 -23.73 16.76
CA ALA A 845 20.05 -23.16 15.43
C ALA A 845 21.14 -22.17 14.99
N LEU A 846 21.66 -22.40 13.78
CA LEU A 846 22.61 -21.51 13.10
C LEU A 846 22.05 -20.94 11.79
N PRO A 847 21.27 -19.87 11.92
CA PRO A 847 19.82 -19.90 12.18
C PRO A 847 18.99 -21.01 11.51
N ALA A 848 17.76 -21.20 11.98
CA ALA A 848 16.79 -22.17 11.46
C ALA A 848 15.41 -21.52 11.19
N LEU A 849 14.44 -22.32 10.75
CA LEU A 849 13.02 -21.96 10.68
C LEU A 849 12.22 -22.73 11.73
N ILE A 850 11.14 -22.13 12.23
CA ILE A 850 10.17 -22.73 13.16
C ILE A 850 8.75 -22.41 12.71
N TYR A 851 7.76 -23.17 13.19
CA TYR A 851 6.36 -22.89 12.92
C TYR A 851 5.58 -22.58 14.20
N PRO A 852 4.72 -21.54 14.23
CA PRO A 852 3.93 -21.17 15.40
C PRO A 852 3.08 -22.29 16.02
N ASN A 853 2.62 -23.24 15.21
CA ASN A 853 1.84 -24.40 15.66
C ASN A 853 2.70 -25.53 16.27
N GLU A 854 4.02 -25.44 16.16
CA GLU A 854 5.01 -26.38 16.70
C GLU A 854 5.80 -25.76 17.87
N ILE A 855 5.16 -24.81 18.56
CA ILE A 855 5.67 -24.20 19.79
C ILE A 855 5.03 -24.87 21.00
N ASP A 856 5.85 -25.32 21.94
CA ASP A 856 5.36 -25.76 23.24
C ASP A 856 4.77 -24.57 24.00
N GLN A 857 3.45 -24.59 24.22
CA GLN A 857 2.72 -23.51 24.87
C GLN A 857 3.10 -23.30 26.35
N LYS A 858 3.79 -24.25 27.00
CA LYS A 858 4.24 -24.12 28.39
C LYS A 858 5.56 -23.39 28.50
N THR A 859 6.51 -23.70 27.63
CA THR A 859 7.87 -23.12 27.64
C THR A 859 8.00 -21.93 26.68
N GLY A 860 7.18 -21.90 25.63
CA GLY A 860 7.23 -20.94 24.53
C GLY A 860 8.40 -21.18 23.56
N LEU A 861 9.03 -22.35 23.64
CA LEU A 861 10.15 -22.75 22.80
C LEU A 861 9.69 -23.70 21.67
N PRO A 862 10.39 -23.71 20.53
CA PRO A 862 10.06 -24.62 19.43
C PRO A 862 10.36 -26.06 19.81
N THR A 863 9.46 -26.99 19.42
CA THR A 863 9.72 -28.43 19.57
C THR A 863 10.56 -29.00 18.44
N LYS A 864 10.64 -28.28 17.31
CA LYS A 864 11.37 -28.69 16.11
C LYS A 864 11.86 -27.46 15.32
N THR A 865 12.98 -27.64 14.63
CA THR A 865 13.56 -26.64 13.72
C THR A 865 13.78 -27.23 12.33
N TYR A 866 13.77 -26.36 11.31
CA TYR A 866 13.95 -26.72 9.92
C TYR A 866 15.10 -25.93 9.29
N GLU A 867 15.80 -26.56 8.34
CA GLU A 867 16.87 -25.88 7.63
C GLU A 867 16.34 -24.74 6.77
N ALA A 868 17.10 -23.66 6.72
CA ALA A 868 16.62 -22.42 6.15
C ALA A 868 16.52 -22.45 4.62
N GLN A 869 17.36 -23.22 3.93
CA GLN A 869 17.57 -23.11 2.48
C GLN A 869 16.44 -23.71 1.63
N GLU A 870 15.68 -24.68 2.15
CA GLU A 870 14.64 -25.36 1.37
C GLU A 870 13.22 -24.80 1.58
N SER A 871 13.02 -23.91 2.55
CA SER A 871 11.66 -23.52 3.00
C SER A 871 11.42 -22.02 3.19
N TYR A 872 12.31 -21.13 2.71
CA TYR A 872 12.05 -19.68 2.76
C TYR A 872 10.78 -19.24 2.00
N ALA A 873 10.30 -20.05 1.06
CA ALA A 873 9.05 -19.81 0.35
C ALA A 873 7.81 -19.93 1.26
N ASP A 874 7.86 -20.69 2.37
CA ASP A 874 6.69 -20.86 3.24
C ASP A 874 6.47 -19.61 4.10
N VAL A 875 5.38 -18.89 3.82
CA VAL A 875 4.97 -17.67 4.52
C VAL A 875 4.57 -17.90 5.99
N LYS A 876 4.30 -19.15 6.40
CA LYS A 876 3.91 -19.50 7.78
C LYS A 876 5.12 -19.65 8.71
N ALA A 877 6.30 -19.91 8.15
CA ALA A 877 7.53 -20.12 8.91
C ALA A 877 8.03 -18.82 9.57
N TRP A 878 8.65 -18.96 10.73
CA TRP A 878 9.31 -17.90 11.48
C TRP A 878 10.81 -18.15 11.50
N ARG A 879 11.60 -17.08 11.53
CA ARG A 879 13.04 -17.20 11.71
C ARG A 879 13.36 -17.48 13.18
N TYR A 880 14.35 -18.34 13.43
CA TYR A 880 14.74 -18.72 14.78
C TYR A 880 16.26 -18.75 14.98
N TRP A 881 16.68 -18.28 16.15
CA TRP A 881 18.05 -18.39 16.66
C TRP A 881 18.06 -18.95 18.08
N SER A 882 18.94 -19.91 18.34
CA SER A 882 19.21 -20.38 19.71
C SER A 882 20.14 -19.41 20.46
N PRO A 883 20.16 -19.45 21.81
CA PRO A 883 21.01 -18.58 22.61
C PRO A 883 22.49 -18.72 22.29
N ASP A 884 23.23 -17.61 22.33
CA ASP A 884 24.67 -17.53 22.05
C ASP A 884 25.52 -17.12 23.26
N ALA A 885 24.89 -16.90 24.43
CA ALA A 885 25.54 -16.56 25.68
C ALA A 885 24.85 -17.24 26.88
N PRO A 886 25.50 -17.31 28.07
CA PRO A 886 24.91 -17.90 29.27
C PRO A 886 23.64 -17.20 29.75
N VAL A 887 23.47 -15.91 29.45
CA VAL A 887 22.26 -15.16 29.76
C VAL A 887 21.74 -14.49 28.50
N CYS A 888 20.54 -14.86 28.08
CA CYS A 888 19.89 -14.28 26.91
C CYS A 888 18.43 -13.90 27.20
N ILE A 889 17.95 -12.88 26.51
CA ILE A 889 16.58 -12.37 26.57
C ILE A 889 15.89 -12.72 25.26
N PRO A 890 14.82 -13.53 25.26
CA PRO A 890 14.02 -13.76 24.07
C PRO A 890 13.39 -12.47 23.57
N THR A 891 13.42 -12.28 22.26
CA THR A 891 12.73 -11.18 21.61
C THR A 891 11.89 -11.66 20.44
N ARG A 892 10.79 -10.96 20.20
CA ARG A 892 10.05 -11.08 18.95
C ARG A 892 10.45 -9.95 18.02
N GLY A 893 10.98 -10.32 16.86
CA GLY A 893 11.42 -9.37 15.83
C GLY A 893 10.86 -9.69 14.45
N TYR A 894 11.53 -9.12 13.44
CA TYR A 894 11.19 -9.32 12.04
C TYR A 894 12.45 -9.29 11.17
N ILE A 895 12.53 -10.20 10.19
CA ILE A 895 13.61 -10.24 9.22
C ILE A 895 13.13 -9.61 7.93
N PHE A 896 13.54 -8.36 7.75
CA PHE A 896 13.22 -7.53 6.60
C PHE A 896 13.47 -8.26 5.28
N LEU A 897 14.68 -8.77 5.06
CA LEU A 897 15.11 -9.37 3.78
C LEU A 897 14.15 -10.47 3.26
N ILE A 898 13.71 -11.35 4.16
CA ILE A 898 12.89 -12.54 3.82
C ILE A 898 11.39 -12.33 4.10
N ASP A 899 11.01 -11.16 4.60
CA ASP A 899 9.64 -10.78 4.96
C ASP A 899 8.96 -11.73 5.98
N LYS A 900 9.68 -12.13 7.04
CA LYS A 900 9.14 -13.04 8.08
C LYS A 900 9.36 -12.56 9.51
N PRO A 901 8.42 -12.82 10.43
CA PRO A 901 8.68 -12.63 11.85
C PRO A 901 9.81 -13.53 12.36
N ALA A 902 10.37 -13.17 13.50
CA ALA A 902 11.48 -13.88 14.13
C ALA A 902 11.28 -14.06 15.63
N LEU A 903 11.73 -15.21 16.12
CA LEU A 903 12.05 -15.44 17.53
C LEU A 903 13.58 -15.45 17.66
N ASP A 904 14.14 -14.44 18.31
CA ASP A 904 15.58 -14.29 18.50
C ASP A 904 15.93 -14.47 19.98
N LEU A 905 16.71 -15.51 20.28
CA LEU A 905 17.19 -15.82 21.62
C LEU A 905 18.64 -15.34 21.85
N LYS A 906 19.19 -14.45 21.02
CA LYS A 906 20.58 -13.96 21.08
C LYS A 906 20.76 -12.55 21.62
N ILE A 907 19.70 -11.95 22.16
CA ILE A 907 19.78 -10.62 22.78
C ILE A 907 20.35 -10.75 24.19
N HIS A 908 21.34 -9.94 24.52
CA HIS A 908 22.00 -9.96 25.82
C HIS A 908 21.36 -8.92 26.76
N PRO A 909 21.44 -9.09 28.09
CA PRO A 909 20.84 -8.14 29.04
C PRO A 909 21.25 -6.68 28.88
N ASN A 910 22.49 -6.44 28.43
CA ASN A 910 23.08 -5.12 28.23
C ASN A 910 22.88 -4.58 26.80
N ASP A 911 22.26 -5.38 25.92
CA ASP A 911 21.89 -4.92 24.60
C ASP A 911 20.77 -3.90 24.72
N ALA A 912 20.95 -2.80 24.03
CA ALA A 912 19.86 -1.91 23.68
C ALA A 912 20.07 -1.50 22.23
N LEU A 913 19.01 -1.52 21.44
CA LEU A 913 19.11 -1.32 19.99
C LEU A 913 18.09 -0.27 19.55
N PRO A 914 18.37 0.47 18.46
CA PRO A 914 17.50 1.56 18.00
C PRO A 914 16.04 1.20 17.72
N ASN A 915 15.73 -0.07 17.45
CA ASN A 915 14.36 -0.56 17.22
C ASN A 915 13.94 -1.67 18.20
N LEU A 916 14.71 -1.86 19.28
CA LEU A 916 14.37 -2.77 20.37
C LEU A 916 13.69 -1.98 21.49
N GLY A 917 12.48 -2.39 21.84
CA GLY A 917 11.71 -1.74 22.87
C GLY A 917 10.65 -2.65 23.47
N ILE A 918 9.50 -2.06 23.80
CA ILE A 918 8.58 -2.63 24.78
C ILE A 918 7.15 -2.67 24.22
N ARG A 919 6.49 -3.82 24.35
CA ARG A 919 5.04 -3.91 24.34
C ARG A 919 4.55 -4.15 25.74
N VAL A 920 3.74 -3.22 26.24
CA VAL A 920 3.21 -3.32 27.60
C VAL A 920 1.97 -4.20 27.66
N ALA A 921 1.81 -4.86 28.79
CA ALA A 921 0.60 -5.53 29.20
C ALA A 921 0.20 -5.04 30.61
N ALA A 922 -1.10 -5.10 30.91
CA ALA A 922 -1.65 -4.66 32.18
C ALA A 922 -2.79 -5.58 32.64
N LYS A 923 -2.90 -5.82 33.95
CA LYS A 923 -4.05 -6.56 34.51
C LYS A 923 -5.33 -5.73 34.50
N LYS A 924 -5.23 -4.42 34.72
CA LYS A 924 -6.34 -3.45 34.71
C LYS A 924 -5.98 -2.26 33.84
N LEU A 925 -6.97 -1.69 33.15
CA LEU A 925 -6.81 -0.47 32.36
C LEU A 925 -7.55 0.69 33.00
N ILE A 926 -6.95 1.87 32.89
CA ILE A 926 -7.64 3.14 33.15
C ILE A 926 -7.99 3.74 31.80
N TYR A 927 -9.29 3.85 31.51
CA TYR A 927 -9.76 4.39 30.23
C TYR A 927 -9.63 5.92 30.19
N PRO A 928 -9.27 6.50 29.03
CA PRO A 928 -9.14 7.94 28.87
C PRO A 928 -10.45 8.68 29.16
N ASN A 929 -10.35 9.91 29.64
CA ASN A 929 -11.43 10.89 29.64
C ASN A 929 -11.49 11.54 28.26
N ILE A 930 -12.71 11.77 27.76
CA ILE A 930 -12.93 12.38 26.45
C ILE A 930 -13.60 13.74 26.69
N GLU A 931 -12.93 14.79 26.26
CA GLU A 931 -13.43 16.16 26.30
C GLU A 931 -13.86 16.57 24.89
N PHE A 932 -15.06 17.17 24.80
CA PHE A 932 -15.62 17.67 23.54
C PHE A 932 -15.47 19.19 23.48
N GLN A 933 -14.95 19.70 22.37
CA GLN A 933 -14.87 21.13 22.10
C GLN A 933 -15.55 21.47 20.78
N GLU A 934 -16.56 22.33 20.83
CA GLU A 934 -17.23 22.81 19.61
C GLU A 934 -16.41 23.93 18.96
N THR A 935 -16.15 23.80 17.67
CA THR A 935 -15.44 24.82 16.88
C THR A 935 -16.26 25.21 15.65
N LYS A 936 -15.85 26.28 14.95
CA LYS A 936 -16.45 26.66 13.67
C LYS A 936 -16.27 25.61 12.56
N LYS A 937 -15.35 24.66 12.71
CA LYS A 937 -15.01 23.64 11.71
C LYS A 937 -15.61 22.27 12.01
N GLY A 938 -16.26 22.09 13.16
CA GLY A 938 -16.74 20.79 13.62
C GLY A 938 -16.53 20.58 15.12
N LEU A 939 -16.86 19.37 15.56
CA LEU A 939 -16.58 18.87 16.90
C LEU A 939 -15.13 18.38 17.00
N GLU A 940 -14.31 19.05 17.81
CA GLU A 940 -12.97 18.60 18.15
C GLU A 940 -12.99 17.73 19.41
N ILE A 941 -12.17 16.68 19.40
CA ILE A 941 -12.10 15.70 20.48
C ILE A 941 -10.72 15.75 21.10
N LYS A 942 -10.68 15.93 22.41
CA LYS A 942 -9.47 15.92 23.22
C LYS A 942 -9.47 14.68 24.13
N ILE A 943 -8.42 13.87 24.01
CA ILE A 943 -8.23 12.65 24.80
C ILE A 943 -7.35 13.00 26.00
N VAL A 944 -7.89 12.89 27.20
CA VAL A 944 -7.17 13.13 28.46
C VAL A 944 -6.93 11.80 29.15
N ARG A 945 -5.67 11.36 29.20
CA ARG A 945 -5.29 10.11 29.89
C ARG A 945 -5.08 10.42 31.37
N PRO A 946 -5.80 9.74 32.29
CA PRO A 946 -5.51 9.85 33.71
C PRO A 946 -4.08 9.34 33.95
N ARG A 947 -3.34 10.01 34.84
CA ARG A 947 -2.06 9.47 35.33
C ARG A 947 -2.33 8.10 35.95
N THR A 948 -1.47 7.13 35.67
CA THR A 948 -1.50 5.86 36.38
C THR A 948 -1.26 6.14 37.85
N ALA A 949 -2.32 6.06 38.67
CA ALA A 949 -2.19 6.21 40.11
C ALA A 949 -1.43 4.98 40.62
N VAL A 950 -0.25 5.24 41.18
CA VAL A 950 0.71 4.31 41.78
C VAL A 950 0.04 3.37 42.79
#